data_AF-A0A7W0FL70-F1
#
_entry.id   AF-A0A7W0FL70-F1
#
_cell.length_a   1.000
_cell.length_b   1.000
_cell.length_c   1.000
_cell.angle_alpha   90.00
_cell.angle_beta   90.00
_cell.angle_gamma   90.00
#
_symmetry.space_group_name_H-M   'P 1'
#
loop_
_entity.id
_entity.type
_entity.pdbx_description
1 polymer ?
#
loop_
_entity_poly.entity_id
_entity_poly.type
_entity_poly.pdbx_seq_one_letter_code
_entity_poly.pdbx_strand_id
1 'polypeptide(L)'
;EITAIINTNISSADLAFQWSMIKNNLFACHFYFSAYEMLIRPLLPPTSTHTPFTIAKQRIYMSATLGEGGDLERITGRKNIHRLQIPTGWDKQGIGRRFFLLPERSLSDEEQDELLLKVITQTGRALILCPNDKSSITISKNINEKLGVPIFNARVIESSKIPFISEEMAVAVMANRYDGIDFPDDECRLLIIDGLPRATNLQERFIINNMGAVELLNDRILTRIVQAFGRCTRSATDYSVVIIRGEELTKYIMTRERRRFLHPEIQAEIDFGIEQSKSTSIDEFLENISIFIKQSSDWAEADSEILILRDKSEQLLLPGTDNLRNSANLENDYQNALWSGDIVTAFEISRSIISLLTAPELKGYRALWYYLAGSAAWLADFQKMGNFDSKSKELFRLALSATGTIRWLVELSRNNLVETPNSEMVDETQTLLLVERVEGILDKLGTIQNHKFDRFVSEIIAGLNSENFKEFEETHVKIGKLLGYEAGNKETNGAPDPWWIVDENFCFIFEDHSDAVSDTLHIDKARQINTHPNWVKENLDVSEHVKILPVLITPTKKADVDALPHLRDVFLWPLDDFRAWALNAISTIRELRSTFTGIGDLAWRADAVAAFNKNMLSPRTLSDYLQKHIAADELKEK
;
A
#
# COMPACT_ATOMS: atom_id res chain seq x y z
N GLU A 1 -3.02 -32.76 5.81
CA GLU A 1 -2.63 -32.72 4.38
C GLU A 1 -1.54 -31.68 4.10
N ILE A 2 -1.77 -30.38 4.37
CA ILE A 2 -0.77 -29.31 4.20
C ILE A 2 0.61 -29.65 4.78
N THR A 3 0.66 -30.16 6.01
CA THR A 3 1.93 -30.55 6.66
C THR A 3 2.72 -31.57 5.85
N ALA A 4 2.05 -32.54 5.24
CA ALA A 4 2.69 -33.58 4.43
C ALA A 4 3.22 -33.01 3.10
N ILE A 5 2.44 -32.14 2.44
CA ILE A 5 2.85 -31.46 1.21
C ILE A 5 4.12 -30.62 1.47
N ILE A 6 4.11 -29.84 2.55
CA ILE A 6 5.24 -28.98 2.92
C ILE A 6 6.47 -29.82 3.30
N ASN A 7 6.31 -30.87 4.12
CA ASN A 7 7.41 -31.77 4.50
C ASN A 7 8.13 -32.38 3.29
N THR A 8 7.39 -32.75 2.24
CA THR A 8 7.95 -33.37 1.04
C THR A 8 8.72 -32.38 0.17
N ASN A 9 8.38 -31.09 0.21
CA ASN A 9 8.90 -30.07 -0.71
C ASN A 9 9.88 -29.07 -0.07
N ILE A 10 10.13 -29.15 1.24
CA ILE A 10 11.16 -28.33 1.88
C ILE A 10 12.55 -28.90 1.55
N SER A 11 13.34 -28.15 0.81
CA SER A 11 14.70 -28.52 0.39
C SER A 11 15.80 -27.66 1.04
N SER A 12 15.51 -26.43 1.48
CA SER A 12 16.50 -25.55 2.09
C SER A 12 16.60 -25.74 3.61
N ALA A 13 17.82 -25.67 4.15
CA ALA A 13 18.09 -25.84 5.58
C ALA A 13 17.39 -24.76 6.43
N ASP A 14 17.37 -23.51 5.95
CA ASP A 14 16.72 -22.39 6.63
C ASP A 14 15.21 -22.58 6.74
N LEU A 15 14.54 -22.97 5.65
CA LEU A 15 13.09 -23.25 5.67
C LEU A 15 12.77 -24.49 6.51
N ALA A 16 13.64 -25.51 6.51
CA ALA A 16 13.47 -26.70 7.34
C ALA A 16 13.48 -26.35 8.84
N PHE A 17 14.39 -25.48 9.27
CA PHE A 17 14.43 -25.00 10.66
C PHE A 17 13.16 -24.21 11.00
N GLN A 18 12.80 -23.19 10.21
CA GLN A 18 11.62 -22.36 10.45
C GLN A 18 10.34 -23.20 10.49
N TRP A 19 10.18 -24.13 9.55
CA TRP A 19 9.05 -25.04 9.51
C TRP A 19 8.99 -25.95 10.74
N SER A 20 10.13 -26.47 11.19
CA SER A 20 10.20 -27.35 12.37
C SER A 20 9.66 -26.69 13.63
N MET A 21 9.75 -25.36 13.72
CA MET A 21 9.27 -24.57 14.86
C MET A 21 7.75 -24.41 14.91
N ILE A 22 7.05 -24.52 13.78
CA ILE A 22 5.60 -24.21 13.68
C ILE A 22 4.74 -25.40 13.26
N LYS A 23 5.33 -26.44 12.65
CA LYS A 23 4.61 -27.55 12.00
C LYS A 23 3.61 -28.29 12.90
N ASN A 24 3.84 -28.29 14.21
CA ASN A 24 2.98 -28.96 15.20
C ASN A 24 1.87 -28.05 15.76
N ASN A 25 1.89 -26.75 15.46
CA ASN A 25 0.99 -25.74 16.03
C ASN A 25 0.35 -24.87 14.94
N LEU A 26 0.12 -25.43 13.75
CA LEU A 26 -0.46 -24.68 12.61
C LEU A 26 -1.82 -24.06 12.90
N PHE A 27 -2.62 -24.67 13.80
CA PHE A 27 -3.91 -24.12 14.23
C PHE A 27 -3.78 -22.78 14.98
N ALA A 28 -2.59 -22.47 15.52
CA ALA A 28 -2.27 -21.23 16.20
C ALA A 28 -1.48 -20.25 15.29
N CYS A 29 -1.39 -20.56 13.99
CA CYS A 29 -0.74 -19.75 12.97
C CYS A 29 -1.78 -19.12 12.03
N HIS A 30 -1.37 -18.04 11.38
CA HIS A 30 -2.09 -17.39 10.30
C HIS A 30 -1.38 -17.66 8.97
N PHE A 31 -2.17 -17.76 7.90
CA PHE A 31 -1.69 -17.93 6.54
C PHE A 31 -1.93 -16.65 5.74
N TYR A 32 -0.85 -16.06 5.23
CA TYR A 32 -0.87 -14.89 4.37
C TYR A 32 -0.38 -15.30 2.98
N PHE A 33 -1.03 -14.78 1.95
CA PHE A 33 -0.77 -15.15 0.56
C PHE A 33 -0.61 -13.92 -0.33
N SER A 34 0.24 -14.04 -1.35
CA SER A 34 0.35 -13.10 -2.46
C SER A 34 0.82 -13.82 -3.72
N ALA A 35 0.81 -13.13 -4.86
CA ALA A 35 1.23 -13.70 -6.13
C ALA A 35 2.69 -14.26 -6.15
N TYR A 36 3.53 -13.85 -5.21
CA TYR A 36 4.97 -14.18 -5.20
C TYR A 36 5.46 -14.83 -3.91
N GLU A 37 4.64 -14.85 -2.85
CA GLU A 37 5.07 -15.27 -1.51
C GLU A 37 3.89 -15.86 -0.73
N MET A 38 4.19 -16.90 0.04
CA MET A 38 3.31 -17.48 1.05
C MET A 38 3.98 -17.39 2.42
N LEU A 39 3.26 -16.94 3.45
CA LEU A 39 3.78 -16.80 4.81
C LEU A 39 2.85 -17.49 5.81
N ILE A 40 3.38 -18.47 6.55
CA ILE A 40 2.69 -19.10 7.69
C ILE A 40 3.43 -18.67 8.95
N ARG A 41 2.74 -17.99 9.87
CA ARG A 41 3.33 -17.58 11.15
C ARG A 41 2.27 -17.37 12.24
N PRO A 42 2.61 -17.52 13.53
CA PRO A 42 1.76 -17.03 14.59
C PRO A 42 1.64 -15.50 14.56
N LEU A 43 0.60 -14.96 15.21
CA LEU A 43 0.39 -13.52 15.31
C LEU A 43 1.61 -12.87 15.99
N LEU A 44 2.01 -13.42 17.13
CA LEU A 44 3.22 -13.04 17.88
C LEU A 44 4.16 -14.25 18.06
N PRO A 45 5.48 -14.04 18.19
CA PRO A 45 6.41 -15.15 18.40
C PRO A 45 6.12 -15.92 19.71
N PRO A 46 6.03 -17.25 19.70
CA PRO A 46 5.74 -18.07 20.88
C PRO A 46 7.01 -18.29 21.74
N THR A 47 7.65 -17.19 22.17
CA THR A 47 8.96 -17.22 22.82
C THR A 47 8.97 -17.98 24.14
N SER A 48 7.79 -18.18 24.76
CA SER A 48 7.59 -19.00 25.96
C SER A 48 8.07 -20.44 25.77
N THR A 49 7.96 -20.98 24.55
CA THR A 49 8.37 -22.35 24.21
C THR A 49 9.87 -22.53 24.00
N HIS A 50 10.63 -21.44 23.87
CA HIS A 50 12.08 -21.51 23.71
C HIS A 50 12.78 -21.49 25.07
N THR A 51 13.05 -22.68 25.62
CA THR A 51 13.59 -22.87 26.98
C THR A 51 14.79 -21.98 27.32
N PRO A 52 15.88 -21.92 26.52
CA PRO A 52 17.04 -21.07 26.82
C PRO A 52 16.65 -19.59 27.01
N PHE A 53 15.75 -19.09 26.16
CA PHE A 53 15.26 -17.73 26.27
C PHE A 53 14.31 -17.54 27.45
N THR A 54 13.46 -18.52 27.79
CA THR A 54 12.50 -18.43 28.91
C THR A 54 13.17 -18.53 30.29
N ILE A 55 14.19 -19.37 30.47
CA ILE A 55 14.85 -19.56 31.77
C ILE A 55 15.92 -18.51 32.08
N ALA A 56 16.24 -17.62 31.14
CA ALA A 56 17.21 -16.56 31.35
C ALA A 56 16.82 -15.68 32.55
N LYS A 57 17.75 -15.56 33.51
CA LYS A 57 17.55 -14.77 34.75
C LYS A 57 17.50 -13.26 34.47
N GLN A 58 18.25 -12.81 33.47
CA GLN A 58 18.32 -11.41 33.08
C GLN A 58 18.32 -11.31 31.55
N ARG A 59 17.61 -10.31 31.03
CA ARG A 59 17.57 -9.96 29.61
C ARG A 59 17.80 -8.47 29.51
N ILE A 60 18.78 -8.07 28.70
CA ILE A 60 19.10 -6.67 28.44
C ILE A 60 18.74 -6.42 26.98
N TYR A 61 17.78 -5.52 26.76
CA TYR A 61 17.37 -5.10 25.42
C TYR A 61 17.98 -3.74 25.14
N MET A 62 18.70 -3.63 24.03
CA MET A 62 19.35 -2.39 23.60
C MET A 62 18.82 -2.05 22.21
N SER A 63 18.29 -0.83 22.06
CA SER A 63 17.86 -0.27 20.78
C SER A 63 18.15 1.22 20.77
N ALA A 64 18.44 1.77 19.59
CA ALA A 64 18.55 3.21 19.39
C ALA A 64 17.20 3.92 19.59
N THR A 65 16.10 3.22 19.30
CA THR A 65 14.72 3.67 19.52
C THR A 65 13.94 2.54 20.17
N LEU A 66 13.48 2.76 21.41
CA LEU A 66 12.59 1.83 22.10
C LEU A 66 11.19 2.40 22.00
N GLY A 67 10.33 1.71 21.26
CA GLY A 67 8.94 2.09 21.10
C GLY A 67 8.16 2.10 22.41
N GLU A 68 7.25 3.07 22.53
CA GLU A 68 6.37 3.21 23.69
C GLU A 68 5.07 2.40 23.52
N GLY A 69 4.75 1.94 22.30
CA GLY A 69 3.49 1.24 21.97
C GLY A 69 3.41 -0.23 22.39
N GLY A 70 4.41 -0.77 23.09
CA GLY A 70 4.43 -2.18 23.52
C GLY A 70 5.02 -3.17 22.50
N ASP A 71 5.74 -2.68 21.48
CA ASP A 71 6.35 -3.54 20.45
C ASP A 71 7.40 -4.49 21.02
N LEU A 72 8.19 -4.03 22.01
CA LEU A 72 9.19 -4.87 22.65
C LEU A 72 8.53 -6.03 23.39
N GLU A 73 7.43 -5.78 24.09
CA GLU A 73 6.60 -6.80 24.73
C GLU A 73 6.06 -7.79 23.69
N ARG A 74 5.51 -7.32 22.57
CA ARG A 74 5.00 -8.17 21.47
C ARG A 74 6.06 -9.08 20.85
N ILE A 75 7.27 -8.54 20.61
CA ILE A 75 8.36 -9.29 19.96
C ILE A 75 8.98 -10.30 20.93
N THR A 76 9.15 -9.92 22.19
CA THR A 76 9.88 -10.73 23.17
C THR A 76 8.97 -11.68 23.95
N GLY A 77 7.66 -11.45 23.98
CA GLY A 77 6.72 -12.18 24.82
C GLY A 77 6.96 -11.99 26.32
N ARG A 78 7.69 -10.94 26.72
CA ARG A 78 7.98 -10.63 28.13
C ARG A 78 7.15 -9.45 28.60
N LYS A 79 6.68 -9.55 29.84
CA LYS A 79 5.88 -8.51 30.50
C LYS A 79 6.74 -7.64 31.40
N ASN A 80 6.27 -6.42 31.67
CA ASN A 80 6.85 -5.50 32.65
C ASN A 80 8.34 -5.20 32.43
N ILE A 81 8.72 -4.88 31.19
CA ILE A 81 10.11 -4.54 30.86
C ILE A 81 10.47 -3.18 31.49
N HIS A 82 11.48 -3.18 32.35
CA HIS A 82 11.99 -1.97 32.98
C HIS A 82 12.76 -1.13 31.94
N ARG A 83 12.29 0.10 31.69
CA ARG A 83 12.89 1.04 30.73
C ARG A 83 13.71 2.09 31.48
N LEU A 84 14.96 2.29 31.04
CA LEU A 84 15.83 3.35 31.55
C LEU A 84 15.41 4.68 30.91
N GLN A 85 15.29 5.73 31.73
CA GLN A 85 14.96 7.07 31.25
C GLN A 85 16.16 7.71 30.55
N ILE A 86 15.89 8.44 29.47
CA ILE A 86 16.90 9.25 28.78
C ILE A 86 17.27 10.44 29.70
N PRO A 87 18.57 10.75 29.91
CA PRO A 87 18.98 11.92 30.69
C PRO A 87 18.41 13.22 30.13
N THR A 88 18.04 14.16 31.00
CA THR A 88 17.51 15.49 30.60
C THR A 88 18.50 16.24 29.71
N GLY A 89 18.05 16.75 28.55
CA GLY A 89 18.87 17.50 27.58
C GLY A 89 19.32 16.67 26.37
N TRP A 90 19.17 15.35 26.41
CA TRP A 90 19.44 14.44 25.28
C TRP A 90 18.21 14.24 24.37
N ASP A 91 17.10 14.88 24.70
CA ASP A 91 15.81 14.86 24.00
C ASP A 91 15.74 15.80 22.79
N LYS A 92 16.75 16.67 22.62
CA LYS A 92 16.83 17.64 21.52
C LYS A 92 18.06 17.53 20.65
N GLN A 93 19.15 16.93 21.13
CA GLN A 93 20.42 16.89 20.41
C GLN A 93 20.64 15.52 19.75
N GLY A 94 20.74 15.52 18.42
CA GLY A 94 21.07 14.32 17.64
C GLY A 94 22.57 14.01 17.60
N ILE A 95 22.92 12.85 17.06
CA ILE A 95 24.30 12.46 16.76
C ILE A 95 24.58 12.78 15.29
N GLY A 96 25.60 13.61 15.06
CA GLY A 96 26.05 14.01 13.72
C GLY A 96 25.07 14.92 12.99
N ARG A 97 25.45 15.32 11.77
CA ARG A 97 24.67 16.21 10.91
C ARG A 97 24.28 15.53 9.60
N ARG A 98 23.00 15.55 9.27
CA ARG A 98 22.49 15.03 7.99
C ARG A 98 21.96 16.14 7.11
N PHE A 99 22.38 16.15 5.85
CA PHE A 99 21.81 17.04 4.86
C PHE A 99 20.86 16.24 3.95
N PHE A 100 19.55 16.41 4.18
CA PHE A 100 18.52 15.70 3.41
C PHE A 100 18.23 16.40 2.08
N LEU A 101 18.15 15.62 1.00
CA LEU A 101 17.79 16.07 -0.33
C LEU A 101 16.66 15.22 -0.89
N LEU A 102 15.63 15.87 -1.44
CA LEU A 102 14.40 15.25 -1.91
C LEU A 102 14.19 15.61 -3.39
N PRO A 103 14.97 15.02 -4.33
CA PRO A 103 14.97 15.42 -5.73
C PRO A 103 13.61 15.20 -6.42
N GLU A 104 12.76 14.29 -5.94
CA GLU A 104 11.36 14.12 -6.40
C GLU A 104 10.50 15.40 -6.28
N ARG A 105 10.96 16.44 -5.56
CA ARG A 105 10.24 17.71 -5.46
C ARG A 105 10.42 18.61 -6.67
N SER A 106 11.49 18.43 -7.44
CA SER A 106 11.84 19.34 -8.53
C SER A 106 12.28 18.64 -9.82
N LEU A 107 12.69 17.37 -9.75
CA LEU A 107 13.26 16.63 -10.87
C LEU A 107 12.33 15.51 -11.35
N SER A 108 12.32 15.27 -12.65
CA SER A 108 11.71 14.08 -13.28
C SER A 108 12.42 12.79 -12.88
N ASP A 109 11.82 11.63 -13.14
CA ASP A 109 12.42 10.32 -12.83
C ASP A 109 13.78 10.16 -13.54
N GLU A 110 13.88 10.61 -14.79
CA GLU A 110 15.13 10.57 -15.58
C GLU A 110 16.21 11.47 -14.99
N GLU A 111 15.85 12.69 -14.59
CA GLU A 111 16.76 13.65 -13.96
C GLU A 111 17.23 13.20 -12.57
N GLN A 112 16.38 12.50 -11.81
CA GLN A 112 16.75 11.90 -10.53
C GLN A 112 17.79 10.79 -10.68
N ASP A 113 17.66 9.97 -11.73
CA ASP A 113 18.66 8.97 -12.08
C ASP A 113 19.97 9.62 -12.52
N GLU A 114 19.92 10.71 -13.29
CA GLU A 114 21.11 11.47 -13.66
C GLU A 114 21.81 12.07 -12.43
N LEU A 115 21.05 12.71 -11.53
CA LEU A 115 21.57 13.27 -10.28
C LEU A 115 22.27 12.20 -9.44
N LEU A 116 21.65 11.02 -9.27
CA LEU A 116 22.21 9.94 -8.48
C LEU A 116 23.60 9.52 -8.98
N LEU A 117 23.79 9.39 -10.29
CA LEU A 117 25.08 9.01 -10.87
C LEU A 117 26.13 10.10 -10.67
N LYS A 118 25.75 11.37 -10.85
CA LYS A 118 26.64 12.52 -10.63
C LYS A 118 27.06 12.66 -9.17
N VAL A 119 26.14 12.45 -8.24
CA VAL A 119 26.41 12.54 -6.79
C VAL A 119 27.29 11.38 -6.31
N ILE A 120 27.07 10.15 -6.80
CA ILE A 120 27.98 9.02 -6.51
C ILE A 120 29.39 9.35 -7.01
N THR A 121 29.51 9.89 -8.21
CA THR A 121 30.81 10.28 -8.78
C THR A 121 31.50 11.37 -7.95
N GLN A 122 30.75 12.35 -7.45
CA GLN A 122 31.27 13.45 -6.63
C GLN A 122 31.71 13.01 -5.22
N THR A 123 31.06 12.00 -4.65
CA THR A 123 31.28 11.56 -3.25
C THR A 123 32.15 10.32 -3.11
N GLY A 124 32.37 9.57 -4.20
CA GLY A 124 33.18 8.35 -4.22
C GLY A 124 32.41 7.13 -3.74
N ARG A 125 32.17 7.03 -2.42
CA ARG A 125 31.50 5.87 -1.81
C ARG A 125 30.05 6.17 -1.44
N ALA A 126 29.14 5.30 -1.89
CA ALA A 126 27.71 5.44 -1.65
C ALA A 126 27.10 4.20 -1.00
N LEU A 127 26.19 4.43 -0.06
CA LEU A 127 25.31 3.41 0.48
C LEU A 127 23.89 3.63 -0.06
N ILE A 128 23.31 2.62 -0.70
CA ILE A 128 21.94 2.63 -1.21
C ILE A 128 21.10 1.62 -0.43
N LEU A 129 20.03 2.09 0.20
CA LEU A 129 19.02 1.26 0.85
C LEU A 129 17.79 1.16 -0.04
N CYS A 130 17.36 -0.08 -0.29
CA CYS A 130 16.21 -0.38 -1.17
C CYS A 130 15.19 -1.27 -0.43
N PRO A 131 13.90 -1.23 -0.81
CA PRO A 131 12.85 -1.93 -0.08
C PRO A 131 12.86 -3.45 -0.26
N ASN A 132 13.44 -3.98 -1.34
CA ASN A 132 13.43 -5.40 -1.63
C ASN A 132 14.57 -5.81 -2.58
N ASP A 133 14.79 -7.13 -2.68
CA ASP A 133 15.87 -7.71 -3.49
C ASP A 133 15.73 -7.37 -4.98
N LYS A 134 14.50 -7.32 -5.50
CA LYS A 134 14.25 -6.97 -6.90
C LYS A 134 14.74 -5.56 -7.21
N SER A 135 14.39 -4.57 -6.39
CA SER A 135 14.86 -3.19 -6.52
C SER A 135 16.39 -3.12 -6.39
N SER A 136 16.98 -3.83 -5.43
CA SER A 136 18.44 -3.87 -5.26
C SER A 136 19.16 -4.41 -6.50
N ILE A 137 18.65 -5.48 -7.13
CA ILE A 137 19.23 -6.03 -8.37
C ILE A 137 19.12 -5.03 -9.51
N THR A 138 17.95 -4.40 -9.70
CA THR A 138 17.75 -3.40 -10.76
C THR A 138 18.67 -2.20 -10.62
N ILE A 139 18.77 -1.64 -9.41
CA ILE A 139 19.64 -0.48 -9.13
C ILE A 139 21.12 -0.85 -9.31
N SER A 140 21.54 -2.00 -8.77
CA SER A 140 22.90 -2.50 -8.91
C SER A 140 23.31 -2.64 -10.38
N LYS A 141 22.41 -3.20 -11.20
CA LYS A 141 22.64 -3.34 -12.64
C LYS A 141 22.79 -1.99 -13.34
N ASN A 142 21.87 -1.05 -13.09
CA ASN A 142 21.88 0.28 -13.71
C ASN A 142 23.17 1.06 -13.37
N ILE A 143 23.58 1.05 -12.10
CA ILE A 143 24.81 1.72 -11.65
C ILE A 143 26.05 1.07 -12.26
N ASN A 144 26.13 -0.26 -12.25
CA ASN A 144 27.27 -0.97 -12.84
C ASN A 144 27.39 -0.71 -14.35
N GLU A 145 26.27 -0.68 -15.08
CA GLU A 145 26.26 -0.40 -16.53
C GLU A 145 26.68 1.04 -16.86
N LYS A 146 26.30 2.02 -16.03
CA LYS A 146 26.56 3.44 -16.30
C LYS A 146 27.86 3.98 -15.72
N LEU A 147 28.31 3.51 -14.55
CA LEU A 147 29.52 3.98 -13.85
C LEU A 147 30.67 2.97 -13.85
N GLY A 148 30.40 1.67 -14.02
CA GLY A 148 31.45 0.64 -14.02
C GLY A 148 32.17 0.47 -12.66
N VAL A 149 31.52 0.85 -11.56
CA VAL A 149 32.08 0.84 -10.21
C VAL A 149 31.82 -0.49 -9.48
N PRO A 150 32.70 -0.91 -8.56
CA PRO A 150 32.46 -2.07 -7.71
C PRO A 150 31.14 -1.96 -6.93
N ILE A 151 30.29 -2.99 -7.08
CA ILE A 151 29.02 -3.10 -6.35
C ILE A 151 29.10 -4.18 -5.28
N PHE A 152 28.73 -3.82 -4.05
CA PHE A 152 28.72 -4.71 -2.90
C PHE A 152 27.28 -4.93 -2.42
N ASN A 153 26.90 -6.19 -2.21
CA ASN A 153 25.62 -6.53 -1.59
C ASN A 153 25.77 -6.70 -0.07
N ALA A 154 24.63 -6.77 0.62
CA ALA A 154 24.59 -6.91 2.08
C ALA A 154 25.41 -8.11 2.61
N ARG A 155 25.41 -9.25 1.92
CA ARG A 155 26.16 -10.45 2.36
C ARG A 155 27.67 -10.22 2.36
N VAL A 156 28.18 -9.51 1.36
CA VAL A 156 29.62 -9.21 1.28
C VAL A 156 30.01 -8.24 2.40
N ILE A 157 29.22 -7.18 2.59
CA ILE A 157 29.46 -6.18 3.63
C ILE A 157 29.40 -6.77 5.04
N GLU A 158 28.46 -7.70 5.31
CA GLU A 158 28.38 -8.42 6.59
C GLU A 158 29.59 -9.29 6.86
N SER A 159 30.15 -9.89 5.81
CA SER A 159 31.37 -10.70 5.96
C SER A 159 32.59 -9.82 6.25
N SER A 160 32.71 -8.68 5.58
CA SER A 160 33.74 -7.67 5.82
C SER A 160 33.44 -6.39 5.05
N LYS A 161 33.62 -5.23 5.70
CA LYS A 161 33.56 -3.91 5.05
C LYS A 161 34.83 -3.53 4.29
N ILE A 162 35.95 -4.23 4.55
CA ILE A 162 37.27 -3.86 4.03
C ILE A 162 37.28 -3.71 2.50
N PRO A 163 36.71 -4.65 1.70
CA PRO A 163 36.71 -4.53 0.25
C PRO A 163 35.99 -3.28 -0.27
N PHE A 164 34.99 -2.79 0.46
CA PHE A 164 34.26 -1.57 0.10
C PHE A 164 35.06 -0.31 0.47
N ILE A 165 35.64 -0.29 1.67
CA ILE A 165 36.39 0.88 2.18
C ILE A 165 37.72 1.06 1.43
N SER A 166 38.30 -0.02 0.90
CA SER A 166 39.56 0.04 0.13
C SER A 166 39.43 0.69 -1.25
N GLU A 167 38.22 0.81 -1.78
CA GLU A 167 37.96 1.43 -3.07
C GLU A 167 37.72 2.92 -2.92
N GLU A 168 38.31 3.74 -3.81
CA GLU A 168 38.05 5.18 -3.85
C GLU A 168 36.60 5.48 -4.26
N MET A 169 36.06 4.67 -5.18
CA MET A 169 34.69 4.75 -5.66
C MET A 169 34.02 3.38 -5.62
N ALA A 170 32.95 3.24 -4.85
CA ALA A 170 32.22 1.98 -4.69
C ALA A 170 30.79 2.23 -4.23
N VAL A 171 29.90 1.28 -4.53
CA VAL A 171 28.50 1.37 -4.13
C VAL A 171 28.09 0.11 -3.38
N ALA A 172 27.59 0.28 -2.16
CA ALA A 172 26.93 -0.78 -1.41
C ALA A 172 25.42 -0.67 -1.60
N VAL A 173 24.77 -1.74 -2.07
CA VAL A 173 23.30 -1.78 -2.25
C VAL A 173 22.72 -2.82 -1.30
N MET A 174 21.83 -2.40 -0.39
CA MET A 174 21.24 -3.25 0.63
C MET A 174 19.71 -3.26 0.53
N ALA A 175 19.17 -4.45 0.30
CA ALA A 175 17.72 -4.69 0.32
C ALA A 175 17.25 -5.10 1.70
N ASN A 176 16.13 -4.53 2.16
CA ASN A 176 15.34 -5.04 3.29
C ASN A 176 16.12 -5.26 4.60
N ARG A 177 17.32 -4.66 4.71
CA ARG A 177 18.25 -4.79 5.81
C ARG A 177 18.60 -3.40 6.29
N TYR A 178 17.85 -2.98 7.31
CA TYR A 178 18.06 -1.74 8.04
C TYR A 178 18.85 -1.96 9.33
N ASP A 179 19.33 -3.20 9.57
CA ASP A 179 19.97 -3.64 10.80
C ASP A 179 21.44 -4.04 10.59
N GLY A 180 22.32 -3.57 11.47
CA GLY A 180 23.58 -4.24 11.81
C GLY A 180 24.87 -3.71 11.17
N ILE A 181 24.81 -2.81 10.18
CA ILE A 181 26.01 -2.28 9.50
C ILE A 181 25.94 -0.77 9.42
N ASP A 182 27.01 -0.11 9.85
CA ASP A 182 27.16 1.34 9.79
C ASP A 182 28.49 1.71 9.13
N PHE A 183 28.53 2.91 8.55
CA PHE A 183 29.66 3.45 7.80
C PHE A 183 30.02 4.84 8.37
N PRO A 184 30.74 4.90 9.50
CA PRO A 184 31.12 6.17 10.12
C PRO A 184 32.13 6.97 9.29
N ASP A 185 32.15 8.28 9.52
CA ASP A 185 33.18 9.20 9.05
C ASP A 185 33.39 9.08 7.52
N ASP A 186 34.64 8.86 7.09
CA ASP A 186 34.99 8.76 5.68
C ASP A 186 34.71 7.37 5.10
N GLU A 187 34.18 6.40 5.86
CA GLU A 187 33.77 5.12 5.27
C GLU A 187 32.70 5.33 4.19
N CYS A 188 31.71 6.20 4.45
CA CYS A 188 30.71 6.61 3.47
C CYS A 188 30.00 7.92 3.86
N ARG A 189 30.12 8.95 3.03
CA ARG A 189 29.47 10.27 3.25
C ARG A 189 28.12 10.42 2.53
N LEU A 190 27.71 9.44 1.73
CA LEU A 190 26.49 9.48 0.93
C LEU A 190 25.58 8.29 1.23
N LEU A 191 24.41 8.59 1.78
CA LEU A 191 23.30 7.66 1.93
C LEU A 191 22.22 7.99 0.91
N ILE A 192 21.79 7.00 0.14
CA ILE A 192 20.62 7.08 -0.73
C ILE A 192 19.60 6.09 -0.20
N ILE A 193 18.39 6.56 0.05
CA ILE A 193 17.26 5.70 0.41
C ILE A 193 16.29 5.76 -0.76
N ASP A 194 16.22 4.67 -1.51
CA ASP A 194 15.35 4.55 -2.69
C ASP A 194 14.14 3.68 -2.33
N GLY A 195 13.20 4.32 -1.63
CA GLY A 195 12.04 3.70 -1.00
C GLY A 195 12.35 3.06 0.36
N LEU A 196 11.32 3.02 1.21
CA LEU A 196 11.38 2.31 2.50
C LEU A 196 10.11 1.47 2.68
N PRO A 197 10.22 0.16 2.96
CA PRO A 197 9.07 -0.70 3.08
C PRO A 197 8.34 -0.38 4.38
N ARG A 198 7.08 0.07 4.29
CA ARG A 198 6.20 0.18 5.47
C ARG A 198 5.92 -1.20 6.08
N ALA A 199 5.94 -2.24 5.26
CA ALA A 199 5.78 -3.64 5.66
C ALA A 199 6.99 -4.48 5.28
N THR A 200 7.53 -5.24 6.24
CA THR A 200 8.67 -6.15 6.00
C THR A 200 8.27 -7.56 5.58
N ASN A 201 6.98 -7.90 5.74
CA ASN A 201 6.45 -9.23 5.46
C ASN A 201 4.94 -9.16 5.17
N LEU A 202 4.37 -10.28 4.71
CA LEU A 202 2.96 -10.35 4.34
C LEU A 202 1.98 -10.02 5.48
N GLN A 203 2.33 -10.32 6.74
CA GLN A 203 1.48 -9.98 7.89
C GLN A 203 1.42 -8.47 8.08
N GLU A 204 2.56 -7.79 8.10
CA GLU A 204 2.58 -6.32 8.22
C GLU A 204 1.86 -5.67 7.05
N ARG A 205 2.03 -6.20 5.83
CA ARG A 205 1.35 -5.68 4.64
C ARG A 205 -0.17 -5.84 4.74
N PHE A 206 -0.63 -6.99 5.22
CA PHE A 206 -2.05 -7.22 5.48
C PHE A 206 -2.60 -6.25 6.55
N ILE A 207 -1.87 -6.05 7.65
CA ILE A 207 -2.26 -5.13 8.73
C ILE A 207 -2.39 -3.69 8.21
N ILE A 208 -1.46 -3.25 7.36
CA ILE A 208 -1.48 -1.88 6.81
C ILE A 208 -2.55 -1.76 5.73
N ASN A 209 -2.49 -2.59 4.69
CA ASN A 209 -3.25 -2.36 3.45
C ASN A 209 -4.68 -2.90 3.53
N ASN A 210 -4.89 -4.06 4.16
CA ASN A 210 -6.18 -4.73 4.20
C ASN A 210 -6.96 -4.42 5.48
N MET A 211 -6.28 -4.20 6.61
CA MET A 211 -6.92 -3.83 7.88
C MET A 211 -6.95 -2.33 8.15
N GLY A 212 -6.16 -1.53 7.43
CA GLY A 212 -6.04 -0.10 7.70
C GLY A 212 -5.62 0.18 9.14
N ALA A 213 -4.70 -0.63 9.67
CA ALA A 213 -4.24 -0.62 11.06
C ALA A 213 -2.76 -0.22 11.15
N VAL A 214 -2.37 0.81 10.39
CA VAL A 214 -0.98 1.28 10.30
C VAL A 214 -0.46 1.81 11.64
N GLU A 215 -1.35 2.28 12.50
CA GLU A 215 -1.07 2.79 13.86
C GLU A 215 -0.32 1.76 14.71
N LEU A 216 -0.63 0.47 14.55
CA LEU A 216 0.08 -0.61 15.24
C LEU A 216 1.57 -0.64 14.87
N LEU A 217 1.92 -0.25 13.65
CA LEU A 217 3.25 -0.37 13.08
C LEU A 217 3.99 0.97 12.94
N ASN A 218 3.34 2.10 13.24
CA ASN A 218 3.95 3.42 13.11
C ASN A 218 5.27 3.54 13.88
N ASP A 219 5.34 2.96 15.09
CA ASP A 219 6.56 2.98 15.90
C ASP A 219 7.71 2.22 15.23
N ARG A 220 7.42 1.04 14.66
CA ARG A 220 8.40 0.27 13.87
C ARG A 220 8.80 0.99 12.60
N ILE A 221 7.86 1.61 11.89
CA ILE A 221 8.12 2.39 10.67
C ILE A 221 9.05 3.55 11.01
N LEU A 222 8.74 4.33 12.05
CA LEU A 222 9.59 5.43 12.52
C LEU A 222 10.98 4.93 12.94
N THR A 223 11.04 3.84 13.70
CA THR A 223 12.31 3.22 14.11
C THR A 223 13.16 2.85 12.89
N ARG A 224 12.58 2.22 11.86
CA ARG A 224 13.29 1.89 10.62
C ARG A 224 13.78 3.14 9.88
N ILE A 225 12.95 4.20 9.79
CA ILE A 225 13.32 5.48 9.17
C ILE A 225 14.53 6.08 9.89
N VAL A 226 14.45 6.21 11.23
CA VAL A 226 15.52 6.79 12.04
C VAL A 226 16.80 5.96 11.97
N GLN A 227 16.68 4.63 12.03
CA GLN A 227 17.81 3.72 11.89
C GLN A 227 18.44 3.79 10.49
N ALA A 228 17.65 3.95 9.44
CA ALA A 228 18.16 4.14 8.09
C ALA A 228 18.97 5.43 7.99
N PHE A 229 18.45 6.55 8.52
CA PHE A 229 19.14 7.84 8.49
C PHE A 229 20.44 7.86 9.31
N GLY A 230 20.54 7.04 10.36
CA GLY A 230 21.72 6.94 11.22
C GLY A 230 22.89 6.13 10.66
N ARG A 231 22.76 5.47 9.49
CA ARG A 231 23.77 4.51 9.00
C ARG A 231 25.13 5.12 8.67
N CYS A 232 25.14 6.40 8.29
CA CYS A 232 26.35 7.15 7.94
C CYS A 232 26.70 8.26 8.94
N THR A 233 26.07 8.30 10.12
CA THR A 233 26.35 9.30 11.16
C THR A 233 26.44 8.65 12.53
N ARG A 234 27.67 8.53 13.08
CA ARG A 234 27.90 7.85 14.37
C ARG A 234 28.57 8.69 15.45
N SER A 235 29.17 9.82 15.11
CA SER A 235 29.78 10.73 16.09
C SER A 235 29.16 12.13 16.00
N ALA A 236 29.31 12.95 17.04
CA ALA A 236 28.77 14.31 17.07
C ALA A 236 29.38 15.22 15.99
N THR A 237 30.58 14.88 15.50
CA THR A 237 31.29 15.60 14.44
C THR A 237 31.11 14.96 13.06
N ASP A 238 30.41 13.82 12.99
CA ASP A 238 30.18 13.10 11.74
C ASP A 238 29.07 13.75 10.92
N TYR A 239 29.14 13.62 9.60
CA TYR A 239 28.17 14.21 8.70
C TYR A 239 27.99 13.39 7.41
N SER A 240 26.76 13.37 6.91
CA SER A 240 26.41 12.63 5.68
C SER A 240 25.32 13.32 4.87
N VAL A 241 25.42 13.24 3.55
CA VAL A 241 24.33 13.58 2.63
C VAL A 241 23.33 12.42 2.61
N VAL A 242 22.05 12.74 2.71
CA VAL A 242 20.96 11.75 2.65
C VAL A 242 20.02 12.11 1.50
N ILE A 243 20.07 11.34 0.40
CA ILE A 243 19.13 11.49 -0.72
C ILE A 243 17.94 10.57 -0.48
N ILE A 244 16.73 11.15 -0.49
CA ILE A 244 15.47 10.43 -0.37
C ILE A 244 14.82 10.32 -1.75
N ARG A 245 14.58 9.09 -2.19
CA ARG A 245 13.81 8.71 -3.37
C ARG A 245 12.72 7.72 -2.95
N GLY A 246 11.73 7.55 -3.80
CA GLY A 246 10.57 6.72 -3.55
C GLY A 246 9.44 7.54 -2.93
N GLU A 247 8.39 7.73 -3.71
CA GLU A 247 7.26 8.58 -3.38
C GLU A 247 6.67 8.34 -1.98
N GLU A 248 6.49 7.09 -1.58
CA GLU A 248 5.87 6.76 -0.30
C GLU A 248 6.66 7.35 0.89
N LEU A 249 7.99 7.22 0.85
CA LEU A 249 8.88 7.76 1.88
C LEU A 249 8.96 9.29 1.78
N THR A 250 9.13 9.83 0.58
CA THR A 250 9.18 11.27 0.33
C THR A 250 7.92 11.95 0.87
N LYS A 251 6.74 11.40 0.60
CA LYS A 251 5.46 11.90 1.10
C LYS A 251 5.32 11.80 2.61
N TYR A 252 5.73 10.66 3.19
CA TYR A 252 5.73 10.47 4.64
C TYR A 252 6.55 11.55 5.33
N ILE A 253 7.76 11.80 4.82
CA ILE A 253 8.69 12.80 5.32
C ILE A 253 8.18 14.22 5.04
N MET A 254 7.58 14.50 3.90
CA MET A 254 7.05 15.84 3.62
C MET A 254 5.85 16.21 4.50
N THR A 255 5.08 15.22 4.94
CA THR A 255 3.87 15.43 5.76
C THR A 255 4.27 15.93 7.16
N ARG A 256 3.95 17.19 7.46
CA ARG A 256 4.35 17.84 8.72
C ARG A 256 3.82 17.09 9.94
N GLU A 257 2.59 16.62 9.91
CA GLU A 257 1.95 15.89 11.01
C GLU A 257 2.68 14.59 11.32
N ARG A 258 3.26 13.93 10.31
CA ARG A 258 4.04 12.69 10.47
C ARG A 258 5.43 12.99 11.01
N ARG A 259 6.08 14.06 10.54
CA ARG A 259 7.41 14.46 11.02
C ARG A 259 7.45 14.81 12.49
N ARG A 260 6.37 15.34 13.04
CA ARG A 260 6.29 15.68 14.47
C ARG A 260 6.55 14.51 15.41
N PHE A 261 6.50 13.27 14.93
CA PHE A 261 6.86 12.08 15.72
C PHE A 261 8.37 11.78 15.72
N LEU A 262 9.15 12.39 14.83
CA LEU A 262 10.60 12.27 14.78
C LEU A 262 11.26 13.15 15.85
N HIS A 263 12.51 12.86 16.16
CA HIS A 263 13.31 13.70 17.05
C HIS A 263 13.48 15.12 16.49
N PRO A 264 13.48 16.20 17.32
CA PRO A 264 13.52 17.58 16.84
C PRO A 264 14.68 17.90 15.89
N GLU A 265 15.86 17.31 16.11
CA GLU A 265 17.01 17.46 15.21
C GLU A 265 16.69 16.95 13.80
N ILE A 266 16.12 15.75 13.68
CA ILE A 266 15.77 15.14 12.39
C ILE A 266 14.64 15.94 11.72
N GLN A 267 13.68 16.45 12.50
CA GLN A 267 12.63 17.33 11.97
C GLN A 267 13.22 18.55 11.28
N ALA A 268 14.14 19.24 11.94
CA ALA A 268 14.80 20.44 11.43
C ALA A 268 15.67 20.18 10.20
N GLU A 269 16.48 19.11 10.24
CA GLU A 269 17.31 18.70 9.09
C GLU A 269 16.46 18.41 7.85
N ILE A 270 15.29 17.79 8.05
CA ILE A 270 14.34 17.50 6.97
C ILE A 270 13.61 18.76 6.51
N ASP A 271 13.14 19.63 7.43
CA ASP A 271 12.50 20.91 7.07
C ASP A 271 13.43 21.74 6.17
N PHE A 272 14.69 21.86 6.58
CA PHE A 272 15.70 22.53 5.78
C PHE A 272 15.88 21.83 4.42
N GLY A 273 16.05 20.51 4.40
CA GLY A 273 16.20 19.75 3.16
C GLY A 273 15.02 19.88 2.19
N ILE A 274 13.78 19.94 2.69
CA ILE A 274 12.56 20.13 1.87
C ILE A 274 12.56 21.47 1.17
N GLU A 275 12.99 22.53 1.87
CA GLU A 275 13.10 23.88 1.28
C GLU A 275 14.26 23.94 0.28
N GLN A 276 15.43 23.38 0.60
CA GLN A 276 16.57 23.35 -0.33
C GLN A 276 16.36 22.48 -1.58
N SER A 277 15.36 21.58 -1.55
CA SER A 277 15.00 20.72 -2.68
C SER A 277 13.85 21.29 -3.53
N LYS A 278 13.35 22.48 -3.21
CA LYS A 278 12.21 23.08 -3.91
C LYS A 278 12.67 23.84 -5.15
N SER A 279 12.15 23.45 -6.31
CA SER A 279 12.48 24.08 -7.60
C SER A 279 13.99 24.08 -7.92
N THR A 280 14.72 23.12 -7.37
CA THR A 280 16.17 22.99 -7.47
C THR A 280 16.56 22.16 -8.69
N SER A 281 17.49 22.67 -9.50
CA SER A 281 18.09 21.98 -10.65
C SER A 281 19.17 20.97 -10.23
N ILE A 282 19.57 20.08 -11.15
CA ILE A 282 20.65 19.12 -10.91
C ILE A 282 21.95 19.82 -10.48
N ASP A 283 22.33 20.91 -11.15
CA ASP A 283 23.59 21.61 -10.87
C ASP A 283 23.58 22.28 -9.49
N GLU A 284 22.45 22.87 -9.08
CA GLU A 284 22.28 23.45 -7.74
C GLU A 284 22.33 22.36 -6.64
N PHE A 285 21.78 21.17 -6.88
CA PHE A 285 21.93 20.06 -5.94
C PHE A 285 23.41 19.67 -5.75
N LEU A 286 24.19 19.59 -6.83
CA LEU A 286 25.61 19.23 -6.77
C LEU A 286 26.44 20.30 -6.06
N GLU A 287 26.11 21.58 -6.28
CA GLU A 287 26.72 22.71 -5.58
C GLU A 287 26.44 22.65 -4.07
N ASN A 288 25.17 22.49 -3.68
CA ASN A 288 24.77 22.36 -2.28
C ASN A 288 25.47 21.18 -1.58
N ILE A 289 25.59 20.03 -2.26
CA ILE A 289 26.35 18.88 -1.78
C ILE A 289 27.84 19.22 -1.62
N SER A 290 28.42 19.97 -2.56
CA SER A 290 29.82 20.41 -2.51
C SER A 290 30.09 21.31 -1.31
N ILE A 291 29.20 22.27 -1.05
CA ILE A 291 29.23 23.18 0.10
C ILE A 291 29.20 22.38 1.41
N PHE A 292 28.27 21.44 1.52
CA PHE A 292 28.13 20.56 2.68
C PHE A 292 29.36 19.68 2.92
N ILE A 293 29.86 18.99 1.88
CA ILE A 293 31.00 18.07 2.03
C ILE A 293 32.27 18.81 2.41
N LYS A 294 32.48 20.01 1.84
CA LYS A 294 33.64 20.86 2.14
C LYS A 294 33.56 21.55 3.49
N GLN A 295 32.39 21.55 4.14
CA GLN A 295 32.13 22.28 5.38
C GLN A 295 32.55 23.76 5.27
N SER A 296 32.09 24.43 4.19
CA SER A 296 32.45 25.83 3.92
C SER A 296 31.82 26.80 4.93
N SER A 297 32.19 28.09 4.88
CA SER A 297 31.53 29.14 5.66
C SER A 297 30.03 29.22 5.39
N ASP A 298 29.61 28.95 4.15
CA ASP A 298 28.20 28.98 3.75
C ASP A 298 27.42 27.86 4.43
N TRP A 299 28.06 26.71 4.66
CA TRP A 299 27.46 25.63 5.45
C TRP A 299 27.24 26.03 6.91
N ALA A 300 28.11 26.86 7.51
CA ALA A 300 27.92 27.31 8.88
C ALA A 300 26.68 28.20 9.06
N GLU A 301 26.33 28.98 8.02
CA GLU A 301 25.10 29.76 7.99
C GLU A 301 23.87 28.85 7.87
N ALA A 302 23.92 27.87 6.97
CA ALA A 302 22.87 26.85 6.83
C ALA A 302 22.66 26.04 8.13
N ASP A 303 23.73 25.62 8.79
CA ASP A 303 23.67 24.88 10.06
C ASP A 303 23.00 25.73 11.17
N SER A 304 23.28 27.05 11.19
CA SER A 304 22.64 27.97 12.13
C SER A 304 21.12 28.03 11.94
N GLU A 305 20.63 27.98 10.69
CA GLU A 305 19.20 27.91 10.41
C GLU A 305 18.57 26.59 10.91
N ILE A 306 19.24 25.46 10.69
CA ILE A 306 18.79 24.15 11.18
C ILE A 306 18.65 24.17 12.70
N LEU A 307 19.61 24.77 13.43
CA LEU A 307 19.54 24.90 14.89
C LEU A 307 18.32 25.73 15.34
N ILE A 308 17.99 26.81 14.63
CA ILE A 308 16.80 27.63 14.91
C ILE A 308 15.51 26.84 14.68
N LEU A 309 15.44 26.04 13.62
CA LEU A 309 14.29 25.18 13.32
C LEU A 309 14.13 24.09 14.39
N ARG A 310 15.24 23.49 14.83
CA ARG A 310 15.27 22.47 15.88
C ARG A 310 14.73 23.01 17.19
N ASP A 311 15.17 24.20 17.60
CA ASP A 311 14.78 24.78 18.88
C ASP A 311 13.28 25.13 18.95
N LYS A 312 12.63 25.29 17.78
CA LYS A 312 11.18 25.48 17.62
C LYS A 312 10.40 24.17 17.50
N SER A 313 11.08 23.04 17.39
CA SER A 313 10.48 21.72 17.13
C SER A 313 10.28 20.93 18.42
N GLU A 314 9.21 20.15 18.45
CA GLU A 314 8.86 19.26 19.56
C GLU A 314 8.50 17.88 19.01
N GLN A 315 8.88 16.84 19.74
CA GLN A 315 8.48 15.48 19.43
C GLN A 315 7.15 15.15 20.12
N LEU A 316 6.16 14.75 19.32
CA LEU A 316 4.88 14.25 19.81
C LEU A 316 4.90 12.73 19.99
N LEU A 317 4.03 12.24 20.87
CA LEU A 317 3.72 10.82 20.98
C LEU A 317 2.78 10.39 19.85
N LEU A 318 2.94 9.13 19.42
CA LEU A 318 2.04 8.54 18.44
C LEU A 318 0.61 8.39 18.99
N PRO A 319 -0.42 8.60 18.15
CA PRO A 319 -1.80 8.34 18.54
C PRO A 319 -2.02 6.87 18.93
N GLY A 320 -2.84 6.63 19.95
CA GLY A 320 -3.20 5.28 20.39
C GLY A 320 -2.11 4.51 21.14
N THR A 321 -0.92 5.10 21.37
CA THR A 321 0.21 4.45 22.08
C THR A 321 -0.19 3.85 23.43
N ASP A 322 -0.99 4.55 24.24
CA ASP A 322 -1.41 4.03 25.54
C ASP A 322 -2.28 2.78 25.43
N ASN A 323 -3.24 2.76 24.49
CA ASN A 323 -4.09 1.60 24.25
C ASN A 323 -3.26 0.41 23.77
N LEU A 324 -2.34 0.63 22.83
CA LEU A 324 -1.42 -0.40 22.31
C LEU A 324 -0.49 -0.94 23.41
N ARG A 325 0.04 -0.06 24.27
CA ARG A 325 0.91 -0.44 25.38
C ARG A 325 0.15 -1.29 26.39
N ASN A 326 -1.07 -0.88 26.74
CA ASN A 326 -1.92 -1.59 27.70
C ASN A 326 -2.41 -2.94 27.16
N SER A 327 -2.63 -3.07 25.85
CA SER A 327 -3.04 -4.34 25.24
C SER A 327 -1.88 -5.33 25.06
N ALA A 328 -0.65 -4.86 24.81
CA ALA A 328 0.48 -5.71 24.40
C ALA A 328 0.72 -6.96 25.28
N ASN A 329 0.56 -6.83 26.61
CA ASN A 329 0.71 -7.98 27.52
C ASN A 329 -0.41 -9.02 27.33
N LEU A 330 -1.64 -8.57 27.11
CA LEU A 330 -2.78 -9.46 26.84
C LEU A 330 -2.65 -10.11 25.46
N GLU A 331 -2.10 -9.43 24.46
CA GLU A 331 -1.87 -10.02 23.14
C GLU A 331 -0.89 -11.20 23.20
N ASN A 332 0.15 -11.08 24.03
CA ASN A 332 1.05 -12.19 24.33
C ASN A 332 0.35 -13.33 25.05
N ASP A 333 -0.55 -13.02 26.00
CA ASP A 333 -1.34 -14.03 26.70
C ASP A 333 -2.30 -14.76 25.76
N TYR A 334 -2.95 -14.02 24.85
CA TYR A 334 -3.77 -14.58 23.77
C TYR A 334 -2.96 -15.56 22.93
N GLN A 335 -1.77 -15.15 22.46
CA GLN A 335 -0.91 -16.00 21.64
C GLN A 335 -0.45 -17.24 22.41
N ASN A 336 -0.09 -17.12 23.69
CA ASN A 336 0.32 -18.26 24.51
C ASN A 336 -0.84 -19.24 24.75
N ALA A 337 -2.04 -18.72 25.07
CA ALA A 337 -3.23 -19.54 25.25
C ALA A 337 -3.56 -20.31 23.97
N LEU A 338 -3.63 -19.61 22.82
CA LEU A 338 -3.87 -20.24 21.53
C LEU A 338 -2.78 -21.26 21.17
N TRP A 339 -1.51 -20.93 21.39
CA TRP A 339 -0.39 -21.85 21.13
C TRP A 339 -0.45 -23.13 21.97
N SER A 340 -0.97 -23.04 23.19
CA SER A 340 -1.17 -24.19 24.09
C SER A 340 -2.44 -25.01 23.81
N GLY A 341 -3.30 -24.56 22.88
CA GLY A 341 -4.60 -25.17 22.59
C GLY A 341 -5.73 -24.73 23.53
N ASP A 342 -5.50 -23.78 24.43
CA ASP A 342 -6.53 -23.20 25.29
C ASP A 342 -7.30 -22.08 24.55
N ILE A 343 -8.18 -22.52 23.65
CA ILE A 343 -8.92 -21.64 22.75
C ILE A 343 -9.95 -20.80 23.52
N VAL A 344 -10.56 -21.35 24.56
CA VAL A 344 -11.57 -20.64 25.37
C VAL A 344 -10.93 -19.48 26.14
N THR A 345 -9.75 -19.70 26.73
CA THR A 345 -9.00 -18.61 27.37
C THR A 345 -8.53 -17.58 26.35
N ALA A 346 -8.04 -18.00 25.17
CA ALA A 346 -7.68 -17.08 24.10
C ALA A 346 -8.88 -16.21 23.69
N PHE A 347 -10.07 -16.81 23.55
CA PHE A 347 -11.30 -16.07 23.29
C PHE A 347 -11.59 -15.00 24.35
N GLU A 348 -11.57 -15.32 25.64
CA GLU A 348 -11.85 -14.32 26.68
C GLU A 348 -10.78 -13.21 26.77
N ILE A 349 -9.51 -13.55 26.53
CA ILE A 349 -8.43 -12.55 26.44
C ILE A 349 -8.66 -11.59 25.28
N SER A 350 -9.08 -12.11 24.11
CA SER A 350 -9.35 -11.27 22.93
C SER A 350 -10.43 -10.21 23.21
N ARG A 351 -11.47 -10.55 24.00
CA ARG A 351 -12.50 -9.59 24.44
C ARG A 351 -11.94 -8.51 25.35
N SER A 352 -11.02 -8.88 26.23
CA SER A 352 -10.31 -7.92 27.10
C SER A 352 -9.45 -6.96 26.27
N ILE A 353 -8.76 -7.46 25.23
CA ILE A 353 -7.99 -6.61 24.30
C ILE A 353 -8.90 -5.62 23.57
N ILE A 354 -10.03 -6.10 23.01
CA ILE A 354 -11.01 -5.25 22.33
C ILE A 354 -11.49 -4.10 23.23
N SER A 355 -11.70 -4.37 24.52
CA SER A 355 -12.13 -3.35 25.49
C SER A 355 -11.10 -2.25 25.76
N LEU A 356 -9.81 -2.52 25.53
CA LEU A 356 -8.73 -1.55 25.67
C LEU A 356 -8.51 -0.73 24.38
N LEU A 357 -8.82 -1.30 23.21
CA LEU A 357 -8.58 -0.65 21.92
C LEU A 357 -9.68 0.35 21.58
N THR A 358 -9.86 1.39 22.38
CA THR A 358 -10.98 2.36 22.24
C THR A 358 -10.67 3.57 21.37
N ALA A 359 -9.39 3.89 21.16
CA ALA A 359 -8.98 5.02 20.32
C ALA A 359 -9.58 4.96 18.90
N PRO A 360 -10.07 6.10 18.34
CA PRO A 360 -10.63 6.16 16.99
C PRO A 360 -9.66 5.68 15.90
N GLU A 361 -8.39 6.02 16.03
CA GLU A 361 -7.32 5.68 15.08
C GLU A 361 -7.04 4.18 15.05
N LEU A 362 -7.37 3.45 16.13
CA LEU A 362 -7.17 2.01 16.24
C LEU A 362 -8.35 1.18 15.70
N LYS A 363 -9.31 1.78 14.99
CA LYS A 363 -10.50 1.07 14.48
C LYS A 363 -10.16 -0.16 13.62
N GLY A 364 -9.16 -0.05 12.76
CA GLY A 364 -8.68 -1.17 11.94
C GLY A 364 -8.09 -2.30 12.78
N TYR A 365 -7.31 -1.96 13.80
CA TYR A 365 -6.72 -2.95 14.70
C TYR A 365 -7.77 -3.59 15.62
N ARG A 366 -8.75 -2.82 16.09
CA ARG A 366 -9.91 -3.33 16.82
C ARG A 366 -10.74 -4.29 15.96
N ALA A 367 -10.94 -3.98 14.67
CA ALA A 367 -11.61 -4.89 13.73
C ALA A 367 -10.85 -6.21 13.56
N LEU A 368 -9.51 -6.16 13.50
CA LEU A 368 -8.68 -7.37 13.49
C LEU A 368 -8.92 -8.21 14.75
N TRP A 369 -8.98 -7.60 15.92
CA TRP A 369 -9.24 -8.31 17.17
C TRP A 369 -10.65 -8.89 17.27
N TYR A 370 -11.68 -8.21 16.74
CA TYR A 370 -13.01 -8.82 16.58
C TYR A 370 -12.97 -10.05 15.68
N TYR A 371 -12.24 -10.00 14.57
CA TYR A 371 -12.05 -11.15 13.69
C TYR A 371 -11.31 -12.30 14.41
N LEU A 372 -10.24 -12.01 15.15
CA LEU A 372 -9.49 -13.02 15.91
C LEU A 372 -10.34 -13.65 17.02
N ALA A 373 -11.14 -12.84 17.73
CA ALA A 373 -12.11 -13.30 18.71
C ALA A 373 -13.16 -14.23 18.08
N GLY A 374 -13.72 -13.83 16.94
CA GLY A 374 -14.66 -14.65 16.17
C GLY A 374 -14.04 -15.97 15.73
N SER A 375 -12.79 -15.93 15.26
CA SER A 375 -12.05 -17.11 14.83
C SER A 375 -11.77 -18.08 15.99
N ALA A 376 -11.40 -17.55 17.17
CA ALA A 376 -11.25 -18.35 18.38
C ALA A 376 -12.58 -18.98 18.83
N ALA A 377 -13.68 -18.22 18.79
CA ALA A 377 -15.02 -18.74 19.08
C ALA A 377 -15.42 -19.86 18.11
N TRP A 378 -15.20 -19.67 16.80
CA TRP A 378 -15.45 -20.67 15.78
C TRP A 378 -14.63 -21.94 16.00
N LEU A 379 -13.33 -21.80 16.31
CA LEU A 379 -12.45 -22.94 16.62
C LEU A 379 -12.93 -23.70 17.87
N ALA A 380 -13.37 -22.99 18.91
CA ALA A 380 -13.90 -23.60 20.13
C ALA A 380 -15.19 -24.40 19.85
N ASP A 381 -16.09 -23.85 19.03
CA ASP A 381 -17.32 -24.53 18.59
C ASP A 381 -17.01 -25.78 17.76
N PHE A 382 -16.11 -25.64 16.77
CA PHE A 382 -15.65 -26.73 15.91
C PHE A 382 -15.03 -27.88 16.72
N GLN A 383 -14.30 -27.56 17.79
CA GLN A 383 -13.74 -28.54 18.73
C GLN A 383 -14.71 -28.99 19.83
N LYS A 384 -15.97 -28.54 19.78
CA LYS A 384 -17.03 -28.87 20.75
C LYS A 384 -16.68 -28.49 22.20
N MET A 385 -15.95 -27.39 22.39
CA MET A 385 -15.54 -26.86 23.69
C MET A 385 -16.62 -25.97 24.34
N GLY A 386 -17.77 -25.80 23.69
CA GLY A 386 -18.94 -25.06 24.16
C GLY A 386 -19.83 -24.65 23.00
N ASN A 387 -20.89 -23.88 23.28
CA ASN A 387 -21.75 -23.29 22.25
C ASN A 387 -21.26 -21.87 21.93
N PHE A 388 -20.46 -21.75 20.86
CA PHE A 388 -19.80 -20.51 20.47
C PHE A 388 -20.18 -20.02 19.07
N ASP A 389 -20.94 -20.80 18.29
CA ASP A 389 -21.40 -20.43 16.93
C ASP A 389 -22.04 -19.03 16.87
N SER A 390 -23.04 -18.76 17.72
CA SER A 390 -23.73 -17.46 17.76
C SER A 390 -22.78 -16.30 18.08
N LYS A 391 -21.88 -16.48 19.05
CA LYS A 391 -20.86 -15.50 19.42
C LYS A 391 -19.87 -15.25 18.29
N SER A 392 -19.45 -16.31 17.59
CA SER A 392 -18.55 -16.20 16.44
C SER A 392 -19.16 -15.32 15.34
N LYS A 393 -20.42 -15.57 14.98
CA LYS A 393 -21.14 -14.79 13.96
C LYS A 393 -21.31 -13.33 14.38
N GLU A 394 -21.66 -13.09 15.64
CA GLU A 394 -21.76 -11.74 16.20
C GLU A 394 -20.43 -10.99 16.10
N LEU A 395 -19.31 -11.64 16.43
CA LEU A 395 -17.98 -11.01 16.40
C LEU A 395 -17.50 -10.70 14.99
N PHE A 396 -17.81 -11.54 14.00
CA PHE A 396 -17.52 -11.21 12.59
C PHE A 396 -18.35 -10.01 12.12
N ARG A 397 -19.62 -9.90 12.54
CA ARG A 397 -20.44 -8.71 12.28
C ARG A 397 -19.85 -7.46 12.95
N LEU A 398 -19.37 -7.58 14.18
CA LEU A 398 -18.72 -6.49 14.90
C LEU A 398 -17.41 -6.06 14.23
N ALA A 399 -16.62 -7.00 13.70
CA ALA A 399 -15.42 -6.72 12.92
C ALA A 399 -15.73 -5.84 11.71
N LEU A 400 -16.78 -6.19 10.95
CA LEU A 400 -17.25 -5.39 9.82
C LEU A 400 -17.72 -4.00 10.27
N SER A 401 -18.56 -3.92 11.30
CA SER A 401 -19.13 -2.65 11.78
C SER A 401 -18.09 -1.68 12.35
N ALA A 402 -16.92 -2.18 12.76
CA ALA A 402 -15.86 -1.35 13.35
C ALA A 402 -15.21 -0.40 12.33
N THR A 403 -15.27 -0.72 11.03
CA THR A 403 -14.67 0.10 9.96
C THR A 403 -15.62 0.43 8.83
N GLY A 404 -16.50 -0.49 8.43
CA GLY A 404 -17.42 -0.37 7.30
C GLY A 404 -16.76 -0.43 5.92
N THR A 405 -15.42 -0.41 5.83
CA THR A 405 -14.69 -0.22 4.57
C THR A 405 -13.67 -1.32 4.26
N ILE A 406 -13.72 -2.45 4.98
CA ILE A 406 -12.84 -3.60 4.76
C ILE A 406 -13.61 -4.69 4.01
N ARG A 407 -13.31 -4.83 2.71
CA ARG A 407 -14.04 -5.69 1.78
C ARG A 407 -14.14 -7.15 2.21
N TRP A 408 -13.02 -7.77 2.58
CA TRP A 408 -12.98 -9.20 2.91
C TRP A 408 -13.76 -9.55 4.18
N LEU A 409 -13.97 -8.59 5.10
CA LEU A 409 -14.83 -8.78 6.27
C LEU A 409 -16.32 -8.84 5.88
N VAL A 410 -16.70 -8.17 4.79
CA VAL A 410 -18.06 -8.31 4.24
C VAL A 410 -18.28 -9.73 3.74
N GLU A 411 -17.35 -10.26 2.94
CA GLU A 411 -17.40 -11.64 2.43
C GLU A 411 -17.39 -12.68 3.55
N LEU A 412 -16.55 -12.49 4.58
CA LEU A 412 -16.54 -13.37 5.75
C LEU A 412 -17.86 -13.35 6.50
N SER A 413 -18.47 -12.17 6.65
CA SER A 413 -19.78 -12.04 7.26
C SER A 413 -20.85 -12.75 6.41
N ARG A 414 -20.76 -12.71 5.07
CA ARG A 414 -21.69 -13.44 4.18
C ARG A 414 -21.58 -14.95 4.36
N ASN A 415 -20.37 -15.51 4.30
CA ASN A 415 -20.16 -16.96 4.29
C ASN A 415 -20.51 -17.63 5.64
N ASN A 416 -20.42 -16.88 6.74
CA ASN A 416 -20.77 -17.39 8.08
C ASN A 416 -22.22 -17.11 8.48
N LEU A 417 -22.98 -16.33 7.71
CA LEU A 417 -24.41 -16.09 7.93
C LEU A 417 -25.19 -16.93 6.91
N VAL A 418 -26.21 -17.67 7.37
CA VAL A 418 -27.09 -18.49 6.51
C VAL A 418 -28.05 -17.61 5.68
N GLU A 419 -27.91 -16.29 5.74
CA GLU A 419 -28.75 -15.33 5.03
C GLU A 419 -28.16 -15.03 3.66
N THR A 420 -28.99 -15.16 2.61
CA THR A 420 -28.67 -14.65 1.28
C THR A 420 -28.28 -13.17 1.38
N PRO A 421 -27.17 -12.74 0.76
CA PRO A 421 -26.77 -11.34 0.80
C PRO A 421 -27.90 -10.44 0.29
N ASN A 422 -28.26 -9.39 1.03
CA ASN A 422 -29.15 -8.38 0.49
C ASN A 422 -28.40 -7.57 -0.60
N SER A 423 -29.12 -7.11 -1.63
CA SER A 423 -28.57 -6.39 -2.79
C SER A 423 -27.67 -5.22 -2.39
N GLU A 424 -28.06 -4.45 -1.37
CA GLU A 424 -27.32 -3.27 -0.92
C GLU A 424 -25.89 -3.60 -0.45
N MET A 425 -25.69 -4.74 0.22
CA MET A 425 -24.37 -5.16 0.70
C MET A 425 -23.49 -5.68 -0.43
N VAL A 426 -24.08 -6.22 -1.50
CA VAL A 426 -23.35 -6.62 -2.72
C VAL A 426 -22.79 -5.39 -3.40
N ASP A 427 -23.65 -4.39 -3.62
CA ASP A 427 -23.31 -3.12 -4.26
C ASP A 427 -22.18 -2.37 -3.53
N GLU A 428 -22.24 -2.33 -2.19
CA GLU A 428 -21.22 -1.67 -1.37
C GLU A 428 -19.85 -2.36 -1.48
N THR A 429 -19.84 -3.70 -1.53
CA THR A 429 -18.59 -4.49 -1.65
C THR A 429 -17.95 -4.31 -3.02
N GLN A 430 -18.76 -4.27 -4.07
CA GLN A 430 -18.30 -3.98 -5.43
C GLN A 430 -17.71 -2.57 -5.54
N THR A 431 -18.35 -1.59 -4.91
CA THR A 431 -17.84 -0.22 -4.88
C THR A 431 -16.51 -0.14 -4.11
N LEU A 432 -16.41 -0.80 -2.95
CA LEU A 432 -15.16 -0.89 -2.19
C LEU A 432 -14.04 -1.56 -2.99
N LEU A 433 -14.34 -2.61 -3.76
CA LEU A 433 -13.36 -3.26 -4.63
C LEU A 433 -12.77 -2.29 -5.65
N LEU A 434 -13.61 -1.48 -6.31
CA LEU A 434 -13.12 -0.47 -7.24
C LEU A 434 -12.26 0.57 -6.53
N VAL A 435 -12.69 1.05 -5.36
CA VAL A 435 -11.92 2.03 -4.55
C VAL A 435 -10.55 1.46 -4.15
N GLU A 436 -10.46 0.21 -3.71
CA GLU A 436 -9.17 -0.46 -3.41
C GLU A 436 -8.25 -0.51 -4.64
N ARG A 437 -8.80 -0.75 -5.83
CA ARG A 437 -8.03 -0.73 -7.09
C ARG A 437 -7.60 0.69 -7.48
N VAL A 438 -8.44 1.70 -7.22
CA VAL A 438 -8.10 3.12 -7.41
C VAL A 438 -6.95 3.53 -6.49
N GLU A 439 -6.92 3.09 -5.22
CA GLU A 439 -5.76 3.35 -4.35
C GLU A 439 -4.47 2.87 -5.02
N GLY A 440 -4.47 1.65 -5.57
CA GLY A 440 -3.31 1.07 -6.26
C GLY A 440 -2.93 1.80 -7.56
N ILE A 441 -3.86 2.49 -8.21
CA ILE A 441 -3.58 3.32 -9.39
C ILE A 441 -3.00 4.67 -8.97
N LEU A 442 -3.59 5.32 -7.96
CA LEU A 442 -3.09 6.58 -7.42
C LEU A 442 -1.70 6.43 -6.82
N ASP A 443 -1.44 5.30 -6.15
CA ASP A 443 -0.11 4.95 -5.63
C ASP A 443 0.94 4.82 -6.75
N LYS A 444 0.57 4.22 -7.90
CA LYS A 444 1.46 4.08 -9.07
C LYS A 444 1.68 5.40 -9.83
N LEU A 445 0.63 6.20 -9.99
CA LEU A 445 0.69 7.48 -10.70
C LEU A 445 1.33 8.58 -9.85
N GLY A 446 1.24 8.42 -8.54
CA GLY A 446 1.77 9.35 -7.58
C GLY A 446 0.95 10.59 -7.33
N THR A 447 1.34 11.31 -6.29
CA THR A 447 0.66 12.41 -5.59
C THR A 447 1.59 13.58 -5.31
N ILE A 448 2.91 13.39 -5.27
CA ILE A 448 3.88 14.48 -5.02
C ILE A 448 3.97 15.42 -6.22
N GLN A 449 4.19 14.85 -7.41
CA GLN A 449 4.20 15.59 -8.67
C GLN A 449 2.92 15.34 -9.43
N ASN A 450 2.46 16.33 -10.20
CA ASN A 450 1.27 16.17 -11.03
C ASN A 450 1.57 15.59 -12.42
N HIS A 451 2.83 15.58 -12.88
CA HIS A 451 3.19 15.25 -14.27
C HIS A 451 2.67 13.89 -14.76
N LYS A 452 2.86 12.80 -13.99
CA LYS A 452 2.40 11.45 -14.37
C LYS A 452 0.87 11.39 -14.48
N PHE A 453 0.18 11.90 -13.46
CA PHE A 453 -1.28 11.94 -13.42
C PHE A 453 -1.86 12.85 -14.51
N ASP A 454 -1.32 14.05 -14.69
CA ASP A 454 -1.79 15.02 -15.69
C ASP A 454 -1.52 14.53 -17.11
N ARG A 455 -0.40 13.84 -17.36
CA ARG A 455 -0.14 13.18 -18.64
C ARG A 455 -1.20 12.12 -18.92
N PHE A 456 -1.44 11.22 -17.96
CA PHE A 456 -2.43 10.17 -18.07
C PHE A 456 -3.84 10.74 -18.33
N VAL A 457 -4.24 11.78 -17.58
CA VAL A 457 -5.53 12.45 -17.77
C VAL A 457 -5.62 13.21 -19.10
N SER A 458 -4.55 13.87 -19.52
CA SER A 458 -4.53 14.61 -20.80
C SER A 458 -4.68 13.67 -21.99
N GLU A 459 -4.07 12.48 -21.94
CA GLU A 459 -4.29 11.43 -22.94
C GLU A 459 -5.76 11.00 -23.01
N ILE A 460 -6.41 10.83 -21.86
CA ILE A 460 -7.84 10.48 -21.80
C ILE A 460 -8.70 11.62 -22.40
N ILE A 461 -8.46 12.86 -22.03
CA ILE A 461 -9.23 14.01 -22.52
C ILE A 461 -9.06 14.18 -24.04
N ALA A 462 -7.84 13.99 -24.56
CA ALA A 462 -7.57 14.07 -25.99
C ALA A 462 -8.34 12.99 -26.76
N GLY A 463 -8.28 11.73 -26.31
CA GLY A 463 -8.94 10.63 -27.00
C GLY A 463 -10.47 10.61 -26.88
N LEU A 464 -11.04 11.16 -25.81
CA LEU A 464 -12.51 11.33 -25.67
C LEU A 464 -13.11 12.22 -26.78
N ASN A 465 -12.31 13.18 -27.28
CA ASN A 465 -12.69 14.11 -28.34
C ASN A 465 -12.20 13.67 -29.73
N SER A 466 -11.53 12.51 -29.84
CA SER A 466 -11.01 12.04 -31.12
C SER A 466 -12.15 11.61 -32.04
N GLU A 467 -12.00 11.88 -33.33
CA GLU A 467 -12.85 11.35 -34.40
C GLU A 467 -12.39 9.94 -34.83
N ASN A 468 -11.22 9.49 -34.36
CA ASN A 468 -10.70 8.15 -34.61
C ASN A 468 -11.30 7.15 -33.61
N PHE A 469 -12.12 6.22 -34.09
CA PHE A 469 -12.82 5.25 -33.25
C PHE A 469 -11.86 4.40 -32.40
N LYS A 470 -10.69 4.02 -32.92
CA LYS A 470 -9.71 3.22 -32.16
C LYS A 470 -9.13 3.99 -30.98
N GLU A 471 -8.87 5.27 -31.17
CA GLU A 471 -8.38 6.14 -30.08
C GLU A 471 -9.45 6.35 -29.01
N PHE A 472 -10.73 6.40 -29.41
CA PHE A 472 -11.87 6.47 -28.50
C PHE A 472 -11.97 5.18 -27.66
N GLU A 473 -11.92 4.01 -28.28
CA GLU A 473 -11.98 2.71 -27.58
C GLU A 473 -10.81 2.54 -26.59
N GLU A 474 -9.58 2.85 -27.01
CA GLU A 474 -8.41 2.81 -26.13
C GLU A 474 -8.56 3.76 -24.93
N THR A 475 -9.14 4.94 -25.17
CA THR A 475 -9.44 5.92 -24.13
C THR A 475 -10.51 5.42 -23.16
N HIS A 476 -11.54 4.77 -23.69
CA HIS A 476 -12.61 4.19 -22.90
C HIS A 476 -12.07 3.06 -21.97
N VAL A 477 -11.12 2.26 -22.44
CA VAL A 477 -10.36 1.32 -21.57
C VAL A 477 -9.58 2.06 -20.47
N LYS A 478 -8.91 3.18 -20.80
CA LYS A 478 -8.17 3.98 -19.80
C LYS A 478 -9.09 4.56 -18.73
N ILE A 479 -10.32 4.96 -19.09
CA ILE A 479 -11.33 5.43 -18.12
C ILE A 479 -11.76 4.31 -17.17
N GLY A 480 -12.08 3.13 -17.72
CA GLY A 480 -12.41 1.96 -16.89
C GLY A 480 -11.30 1.62 -15.91
N LYS A 481 -10.04 1.60 -16.40
CA LYS A 481 -8.86 1.43 -15.54
C LYS A 481 -8.79 2.52 -14.46
N LEU A 482 -8.90 3.80 -14.82
CA LEU A 482 -8.82 4.92 -13.87
C LEU A 482 -9.84 4.80 -12.73
N LEU A 483 -11.02 4.26 -13.02
CA LEU A 483 -12.11 4.04 -12.06
C LEU A 483 -11.98 2.73 -11.26
N GLY A 484 -10.92 1.95 -11.50
CA GLY A 484 -10.65 0.70 -10.79
C GLY A 484 -11.33 -0.54 -11.39
N TYR A 485 -11.95 -0.44 -12.57
CA TYR A 485 -12.45 -1.63 -13.27
C TYR A 485 -11.29 -2.42 -13.88
N GLU A 486 -11.43 -3.74 -13.94
CA GLU A 486 -10.57 -4.55 -14.79
C GLU A 486 -11.07 -4.40 -16.24
N ALA A 487 -10.50 -3.40 -16.92
CA ALA A 487 -10.92 -3.01 -18.26
C ALA A 487 -9.96 -3.51 -19.35
N GLY A 488 -10.54 -4.01 -20.44
CA GLY A 488 -9.83 -4.50 -21.61
C GLY A 488 -10.60 -4.23 -22.90
N ASN A 489 -9.93 -4.47 -24.02
CA ASN A 489 -10.48 -4.47 -25.38
C ASN A 489 -9.70 -5.52 -26.19
N LYS A 490 -10.33 -6.15 -27.20
CA LYS A 490 -9.70 -7.09 -28.10
C LYS A 490 -10.28 -7.00 -29.50
N GLU A 491 -9.43 -6.70 -30.48
CA GLU A 491 -9.79 -6.67 -31.91
C GLU A 491 -9.99 -8.10 -32.47
N THR A 492 -11.10 -8.75 -32.13
CA THR A 492 -11.54 -10.02 -32.75
C THR A 492 -13.00 -9.92 -33.19
N ASN A 493 -13.34 -10.57 -34.31
CA ASN A 493 -14.72 -10.59 -34.80
C ASN A 493 -15.68 -11.12 -33.72
N GLY A 494 -16.63 -10.27 -33.30
CA GLY A 494 -17.66 -10.59 -32.31
C GLY A 494 -17.25 -10.40 -30.85
N ALA A 495 -16.05 -9.87 -30.59
CA ALA A 495 -15.73 -9.34 -29.26
C ALA A 495 -16.43 -7.99 -29.05
N PRO A 496 -16.80 -7.67 -27.80
CA PRO A 496 -17.10 -6.29 -27.43
C PRO A 496 -15.90 -5.38 -27.67
N ASP A 497 -16.17 -4.08 -27.77
CA ASP A 497 -15.14 -3.06 -27.87
C ASP A 497 -14.46 -2.97 -26.47
N PRO A 498 -14.70 -1.97 -25.61
CA PRO A 498 -14.33 -2.12 -24.21
C PRO A 498 -15.25 -3.05 -23.42
N TRP A 499 -14.68 -3.72 -22.42
CA TRP A 499 -15.42 -4.33 -21.31
C TRP A 499 -14.83 -3.88 -19.98
N TRP A 500 -15.68 -3.76 -18.96
CA TRP A 500 -15.29 -3.41 -17.60
C TRP A 500 -15.78 -4.47 -16.61
N ILE A 501 -14.85 -5.27 -16.08
CA ILE A 501 -15.16 -6.26 -15.05
C ILE A 501 -15.08 -5.60 -13.67
N VAL A 502 -16.16 -5.72 -12.90
CA VAL A 502 -16.19 -5.33 -11.48
C VAL A 502 -15.55 -6.45 -10.68
N ASP A 503 -16.21 -7.61 -10.67
CA ASP A 503 -15.83 -8.87 -10.04
C ASP A 503 -16.27 -10.05 -10.94
N GLU A 504 -16.08 -11.29 -10.50
CA GLU A 504 -16.46 -12.49 -11.26
C GLU A 504 -17.97 -12.63 -11.52
N ASN A 505 -18.81 -11.84 -10.83
CA ASN A 505 -20.26 -11.90 -10.91
C ASN A 505 -20.89 -10.71 -11.65
N PHE A 506 -20.13 -9.66 -11.95
CA PHE A 506 -20.67 -8.49 -12.64
C PHE A 506 -19.69 -7.81 -13.62
N CYS A 507 -20.14 -7.62 -14.86
CA CYS A 507 -19.39 -6.98 -15.95
C CYS A 507 -20.28 -6.02 -16.77
N PHE A 508 -19.70 -4.91 -17.22
CA PHE A 508 -20.25 -4.06 -18.28
C PHE A 508 -19.52 -4.37 -19.59
N ILE A 509 -20.25 -4.39 -20.69
CA ILE A 509 -19.68 -4.51 -22.03
C ILE A 509 -20.20 -3.38 -22.90
N PHE A 510 -19.34 -2.89 -23.78
CA PHE A 510 -19.64 -1.70 -24.58
C PHE A 510 -19.55 -2.00 -26.06
N GLU A 511 -20.37 -1.29 -26.81
CA GLU A 511 -20.25 -1.10 -28.25
C GLU A 511 -20.11 0.40 -28.50
N ASP A 512 -18.91 0.82 -28.88
CA ASP A 512 -18.50 2.21 -29.09
C ASP A 512 -18.77 2.61 -30.53
N HIS A 513 -20.01 3.02 -30.82
CA HIS A 513 -20.40 3.54 -32.13
C HIS A 513 -20.21 5.07 -32.19
N SER A 514 -19.01 5.56 -31.86
CA SER A 514 -18.70 6.99 -31.76
C SER A 514 -18.52 7.70 -33.11
N ASP A 515 -18.21 6.94 -34.16
CA ASP A 515 -17.92 7.41 -35.53
C ASP A 515 -19.14 7.36 -36.47
N ALA A 516 -20.34 7.16 -35.92
CA ALA A 516 -21.56 7.00 -36.70
C ALA A 516 -21.83 8.18 -37.64
N VAL A 517 -21.77 7.93 -38.94
CA VAL A 517 -22.07 8.93 -40.00
C VAL A 517 -23.58 9.05 -40.27
N SER A 518 -24.33 7.98 -40.01
CA SER A 518 -25.78 7.90 -40.17
C SER A 518 -26.47 8.19 -38.83
N ASP A 519 -27.58 8.95 -38.84
CA ASP A 519 -28.43 9.16 -37.64
C ASP A 519 -29.29 7.92 -37.30
N THR A 520 -29.12 6.82 -38.03
CA THR A 520 -29.85 5.56 -37.83
C THR A 520 -28.90 4.39 -37.60
N LEU A 521 -29.12 3.67 -36.50
CA LEU A 521 -28.44 2.44 -36.14
C LEU A 521 -28.93 1.26 -37.00
N HIS A 522 -27.98 0.59 -37.66
CA HIS A 522 -28.25 -0.58 -38.52
C HIS A 522 -28.43 -1.87 -37.71
N ILE A 523 -29.19 -2.83 -38.26
CA ILE A 523 -29.46 -4.14 -37.64
C ILE A 523 -28.20 -4.93 -37.27
N ASP A 524 -27.14 -4.86 -38.09
CA ASP A 524 -25.90 -5.61 -37.83
C ASP A 524 -25.25 -5.19 -36.53
N LYS A 525 -25.25 -3.88 -36.23
CA LYS A 525 -24.72 -3.31 -35.00
C LYS A 525 -25.56 -3.71 -33.79
N ALA A 526 -26.88 -3.69 -33.92
CA ALA A 526 -27.80 -4.15 -32.87
C ALA A 526 -27.62 -5.65 -32.56
N ARG A 527 -27.37 -6.49 -33.58
CA ARG A 527 -27.06 -7.90 -33.38
C ARG A 527 -25.71 -8.11 -32.72
N GLN A 528 -24.70 -7.36 -33.14
CA GLN A 528 -23.35 -7.43 -32.60
C GLN A 528 -23.36 -7.26 -31.06
N ILE A 529 -23.84 -6.11 -30.56
CA ILE A 529 -23.91 -5.85 -29.12
C ILE A 529 -24.75 -6.88 -28.35
N ASN A 530 -25.86 -7.34 -28.92
CA ASN A 530 -26.72 -8.34 -28.28
C ASN A 530 -26.03 -9.72 -28.14
N THR A 531 -25.00 -10.00 -28.95
CA THR A 531 -24.26 -11.28 -28.91
C THR A 531 -22.99 -11.23 -28.06
N HIS A 532 -22.47 -10.05 -27.74
CA HIS A 532 -21.30 -9.86 -26.90
C HIS A 532 -21.34 -10.55 -25.52
N PRO A 533 -22.50 -10.68 -24.82
CA PRO A 533 -22.57 -11.45 -23.58
C PRO A 533 -22.09 -12.90 -23.72
N ASN A 534 -22.31 -13.53 -24.87
CA ASN A 534 -21.87 -14.90 -25.11
C ASN A 534 -20.34 -14.96 -25.22
N TRP A 535 -19.74 -13.99 -25.93
CA TRP A 535 -18.29 -13.91 -26.08
C TRP A 535 -17.60 -13.77 -24.72
N VAL A 536 -18.12 -12.90 -23.83
CA VAL A 536 -17.57 -12.71 -22.49
C VAL A 536 -17.56 -13.99 -21.68
N LYS A 537 -18.64 -14.77 -21.68
CA LYS A 537 -18.73 -16.03 -20.94
C LYS A 537 -17.75 -17.11 -21.43
N GLU A 538 -17.35 -17.04 -22.70
CA GLU A 538 -16.41 -18.01 -23.28
C GLU A 538 -14.94 -17.58 -23.19
N ASN A 539 -14.66 -16.27 -23.10
CA ASN A 539 -13.31 -15.72 -23.26
C ASN A 539 -12.74 -15.02 -22.02
N LEU A 540 -13.58 -14.64 -21.04
CA LEU A 540 -13.16 -13.95 -19.83
C LEU A 540 -13.36 -14.85 -18.60
N ASP A 541 -12.55 -14.65 -17.56
CA ASP A 541 -12.63 -15.39 -16.30
C ASP A 541 -13.77 -14.84 -15.43
N VAL A 542 -14.99 -15.22 -15.80
CA VAL A 542 -16.24 -14.81 -15.13
C VAL A 542 -17.04 -16.03 -14.68
N SER A 543 -17.88 -15.86 -13.67
CA SER A 543 -18.75 -16.92 -13.19
C SER A 543 -19.81 -17.31 -14.23
N GLU A 544 -20.32 -18.54 -14.14
CA GLU A 544 -21.40 -19.04 -15.00
C GLU A 544 -22.68 -18.17 -14.92
N HIS A 545 -22.91 -17.55 -13.76
CA HIS A 545 -24.09 -16.74 -13.45
C HIS A 545 -23.81 -15.24 -13.49
N VAL A 546 -22.73 -14.82 -14.16
CA VAL A 546 -22.33 -13.42 -14.29
C VAL A 546 -23.50 -12.56 -14.82
N LYS A 547 -23.75 -11.45 -14.14
CA LYS A 547 -24.61 -10.36 -14.63
C LYS A 547 -23.80 -9.57 -15.67
N ILE A 548 -24.31 -9.45 -16.88
CA ILE A 548 -23.66 -8.68 -17.96
C ILE A 548 -24.62 -7.57 -18.37
N LEU A 549 -24.12 -6.33 -18.41
CA LEU A 549 -24.88 -5.16 -18.88
C LEU A 549 -24.32 -4.72 -20.25
N PRO A 550 -25.02 -4.97 -21.36
CA PRO A 550 -24.63 -4.48 -22.68
C PRO A 550 -25.00 -3.02 -22.86
N VAL A 551 -24.04 -2.19 -23.24
CA VAL A 551 -24.20 -0.74 -23.37
C VAL A 551 -23.79 -0.27 -24.77
N LEU A 552 -24.71 0.35 -25.49
CA LEU A 552 -24.45 0.98 -26.78
C LEU A 552 -24.11 2.46 -26.54
N ILE A 553 -22.89 2.87 -26.90
CA ILE A 553 -22.48 4.27 -26.92
C ILE A 553 -22.58 4.79 -28.34
N THR A 554 -23.46 5.77 -28.59
CA THR A 554 -23.70 6.26 -29.95
C THR A 554 -24.23 7.69 -30.00
N PRO A 555 -23.94 8.48 -31.04
CA PRO A 555 -24.60 9.75 -31.28
C PRO A 555 -25.96 9.58 -32.02
N THR A 556 -26.28 8.36 -32.49
CA THR A 556 -27.49 8.09 -33.27
C THR A 556 -28.77 8.20 -32.44
N LYS A 557 -29.84 8.70 -33.06
CA LYS A 557 -31.14 8.92 -32.39
C LYS A 557 -32.26 8.03 -32.91
N LYS A 558 -31.98 7.26 -33.98
CA LYS A 558 -32.93 6.37 -34.62
C LYS A 558 -32.35 4.97 -34.77
N ALA A 559 -33.22 3.98 -34.90
CA ALA A 559 -32.85 2.61 -35.26
C ALA A 559 -33.73 2.11 -36.39
N ASP A 560 -33.18 1.23 -37.23
CA ASP A 560 -34.01 0.48 -38.18
C ASP A 560 -35.05 -0.36 -37.41
N VAL A 561 -36.25 -0.50 -37.97
CA VAL A 561 -37.35 -1.28 -37.35
C VAL A 561 -36.90 -2.69 -36.97
N ASP A 562 -36.11 -3.32 -37.86
CA ASP A 562 -35.61 -4.68 -37.67
C ASP A 562 -34.45 -4.76 -36.64
N ALA A 563 -33.89 -3.63 -36.21
CA ALA A 563 -32.87 -3.57 -35.16
C ALA A 563 -33.48 -3.57 -33.76
N LEU A 564 -34.66 -2.96 -33.57
CA LEU A 564 -35.33 -2.80 -32.26
C LEU A 564 -35.50 -4.11 -31.47
N PRO A 565 -35.86 -5.26 -32.07
CA PRO A 565 -35.99 -6.52 -31.32
C PRO A 565 -34.68 -6.99 -30.66
N HIS A 566 -33.52 -6.61 -31.22
CA HIS A 566 -32.20 -6.96 -30.71
C HIS A 566 -31.70 -6.00 -29.62
N LEU A 567 -32.40 -4.89 -29.38
CA LEU A 567 -31.99 -3.82 -28.45
C LEU A 567 -32.77 -3.81 -27.13
N ARG A 568 -33.62 -4.81 -26.87
CA ARG A 568 -34.46 -4.88 -25.67
C ARG A 568 -33.68 -5.12 -24.38
N ASP A 569 -32.57 -5.84 -24.51
CA ASP A 569 -31.65 -6.15 -23.40
C ASP A 569 -30.34 -5.34 -23.50
N VAL A 570 -30.37 -4.26 -24.29
CA VAL A 570 -29.23 -3.35 -24.53
C VAL A 570 -29.59 -1.97 -23.99
N PHE A 571 -28.65 -1.36 -23.26
CA PHE A 571 -28.83 -0.02 -22.69
C PHE A 571 -28.15 1.02 -23.56
N LEU A 572 -28.82 2.15 -23.79
CA LEU A 572 -28.29 3.26 -24.56
C LEU A 572 -27.56 4.23 -23.63
N TRP A 573 -26.34 4.60 -24.01
CA TRP A 573 -25.64 5.74 -23.42
C TRP A 573 -25.31 6.74 -24.53
N PRO A 574 -26.03 7.86 -24.63
CA PRO A 574 -25.75 8.87 -25.65
C PRO A 574 -24.30 9.34 -25.56
N LEU A 575 -23.63 9.47 -26.72
CA LEU A 575 -22.20 9.78 -26.79
C LEU A 575 -21.82 11.06 -26.02
N ASP A 576 -22.62 12.11 -26.12
CA ASP A 576 -22.36 13.37 -25.42
C ASP A 576 -22.53 13.24 -23.90
N ASP A 577 -23.49 12.43 -23.44
CA ASP A 577 -23.70 12.16 -22.02
C ASP A 577 -22.56 11.31 -21.45
N PHE A 578 -22.06 10.33 -22.22
CA PHE A 578 -20.88 9.55 -21.85
C PHE A 578 -19.65 10.45 -21.72
N ARG A 579 -19.41 11.35 -22.68
CA ARG A 579 -18.29 12.30 -22.62
C ARG A 579 -18.40 13.22 -21.40
N ALA A 580 -19.58 13.77 -21.13
CA ALA A 580 -19.82 14.60 -19.95
C ALA A 580 -19.59 13.83 -18.64
N TRP A 581 -20.08 12.59 -18.57
CA TRP A 581 -19.85 11.70 -17.43
C TRP A 581 -18.37 11.36 -17.24
N ALA A 582 -17.64 11.07 -18.32
CA ALA A 582 -16.22 10.74 -18.26
C ALA A 582 -15.38 11.92 -17.73
N LEU A 583 -15.71 13.15 -18.12
CA LEU A 583 -15.09 14.36 -17.56
C LEU A 583 -15.39 14.53 -16.07
N ASN A 584 -16.64 14.25 -15.63
CA ASN A 584 -17.01 14.25 -14.22
C ASN A 584 -16.27 13.17 -13.41
N ALA A 585 -16.09 11.97 -14.00
CA ALA A 585 -15.33 10.88 -13.42
C ALA A 585 -13.86 11.29 -13.19
N ILE A 586 -13.22 11.89 -14.19
CA ILE A 586 -11.85 12.43 -14.08
C ILE A 586 -11.75 13.50 -12.99
N SER A 587 -12.72 14.42 -12.92
CA SER A 587 -12.75 15.46 -11.88
C SER A 587 -12.85 14.83 -10.48
N THR A 588 -13.72 13.84 -10.31
CA THR A 588 -13.90 13.13 -9.04
C THR A 588 -12.60 12.45 -8.60
N ILE A 589 -11.92 11.74 -9.52
CA ILE A 589 -10.65 11.07 -9.19
C ILE A 589 -9.54 12.11 -8.88
N ARG A 590 -9.52 13.25 -9.57
CA ARG A 590 -8.59 14.34 -9.28
C ARG A 590 -8.80 14.93 -7.88
N GLU A 591 -10.06 15.11 -7.47
CA GLU A 591 -10.41 15.54 -6.10
C GLU A 591 -9.97 14.51 -5.06
N LEU A 592 -10.30 13.22 -5.26
CA LEU A 592 -9.90 12.14 -4.36
C LEU A 592 -8.37 12.01 -4.26
N ARG A 593 -7.66 12.19 -5.36
CA ARG A 593 -6.19 12.18 -5.37
C ARG A 593 -5.59 13.27 -4.46
N SER A 594 -6.23 14.42 -4.35
CA SER A 594 -5.71 15.54 -3.54
C SER A 594 -5.67 15.25 -2.04
N THR A 595 -6.57 14.37 -1.56
CA THR A 595 -6.65 13.94 -0.17
C THR A 595 -6.10 12.54 0.06
N PHE A 596 -5.69 11.83 -1.01
CA PHE A 596 -5.10 10.50 -0.90
C PHE A 596 -3.78 10.56 -0.13
N THR A 597 -3.68 9.85 0.98
CA THR A 597 -2.48 9.80 1.85
C THR A 597 -1.66 8.53 1.64
N GLY A 598 -2.22 7.51 0.99
CA GLY A 598 -1.60 6.22 0.72
C GLY A 598 -2.58 5.06 0.90
N ILE A 599 -2.17 3.87 0.48
CA ILE A 599 -3.00 2.65 0.54
C ILE A 599 -3.39 2.30 1.98
N GLY A 600 -4.65 1.91 2.19
CA GLY A 600 -5.15 1.42 3.48
C GLY A 600 -5.71 2.51 4.38
N ASP A 601 -5.90 3.74 3.86
CA ASP A 601 -6.55 4.81 4.61
C ASP A 601 -8.07 4.61 4.64
N LEU A 602 -8.56 4.12 5.77
CA LEU A 602 -9.98 3.80 5.96
C LEU A 602 -10.89 5.03 5.90
N ALA A 603 -10.40 6.23 6.20
CA ALA A 603 -11.18 7.45 6.11
C ALA A 603 -11.32 7.88 4.65
N TRP A 604 -10.19 7.90 3.92
CA TRP A 604 -10.19 8.17 2.49
C TRP A 604 -11.07 7.18 1.70
N ARG A 605 -11.04 5.89 2.03
CA ARG A 605 -11.91 4.88 1.39
C ARG A 605 -13.40 5.20 1.58
N ALA A 606 -13.80 5.65 2.77
CA ALA A 606 -15.18 6.02 3.02
C ALA A 606 -15.59 7.24 2.17
N ASP A 607 -14.73 8.25 2.10
CA ASP A 607 -14.95 9.44 1.27
C ASP A 607 -15.01 9.09 -0.23
N ALA A 608 -14.13 8.18 -0.68
CA ALA A 608 -14.11 7.69 -2.05
C ALA A 608 -15.38 6.92 -2.41
N VAL A 609 -15.86 6.00 -1.55
CA VAL A 609 -17.14 5.31 -1.76
C VAL A 609 -18.30 6.31 -1.84
N ALA A 610 -18.34 7.30 -0.95
CA ALA A 610 -19.36 8.34 -0.97
C ALA A 610 -19.31 9.16 -2.27
N ALA A 611 -18.11 9.54 -2.73
CA ALA A 611 -17.91 10.25 -3.99
C ALA A 611 -18.33 9.40 -5.21
N PHE A 612 -18.00 8.10 -5.22
CA PHE A 612 -18.39 7.17 -6.28
C PHE A 612 -19.91 7.06 -6.39
N ASN A 613 -20.61 6.92 -5.26
CA ASN A 613 -22.07 6.87 -5.25
C ASN A 613 -22.70 8.21 -5.64
N LYS A 614 -22.18 9.33 -5.13
CA LYS A 614 -22.71 10.67 -5.43
C LYS A 614 -22.56 11.04 -6.91
N ASN A 615 -21.45 10.67 -7.53
CA ASN A 615 -21.08 11.09 -8.88
C ASN A 615 -21.38 10.03 -9.96
N MET A 616 -22.21 9.01 -9.65
CA MET A 616 -22.61 7.95 -10.58
C MET A 616 -21.41 7.13 -11.14
N LEU A 617 -20.45 6.79 -10.28
CA LEU A 617 -19.25 6.02 -10.64
C LEU A 617 -19.29 4.59 -10.08
N SER A 618 -20.13 4.34 -9.07
CA SER A 618 -20.27 3.00 -8.50
C SER A 618 -21.02 2.06 -9.45
N PRO A 619 -20.73 0.74 -9.42
CA PRO A 619 -21.39 -0.22 -10.31
C PRO A 619 -22.91 -0.16 -10.21
N ARG A 620 -23.45 -0.02 -8.99
CA ARG A 620 -24.89 0.12 -8.74
C ARG A 620 -25.45 1.39 -9.36
N THR A 621 -24.90 2.56 -9.02
CA THR A 621 -25.46 3.84 -9.49
C THR A 621 -25.39 3.98 -11.00
N LEU A 622 -24.32 3.46 -11.61
CA LEU A 622 -24.18 3.39 -13.06
C LEU A 622 -25.18 2.40 -13.69
N SER A 623 -25.38 1.22 -13.10
CA SER A 623 -26.41 0.27 -13.54
C SER A 623 -27.80 0.87 -13.47
N ASP A 624 -28.16 1.49 -12.35
CA ASP A 624 -29.47 2.10 -12.11
C ASP A 624 -29.76 3.24 -13.09
N TYR A 625 -28.73 3.94 -13.56
CA TYR A 625 -28.84 4.92 -14.64
C TYR A 625 -29.09 4.23 -15.98
N LEU A 626 -28.20 3.33 -16.40
CA LEU A 626 -28.25 2.66 -17.71
C LEU A 626 -29.55 1.87 -17.91
N GLN A 627 -30.02 1.18 -16.87
CA GLN A 627 -31.23 0.36 -16.93
C GLN A 627 -32.52 1.16 -17.16
N LYS A 628 -32.48 2.49 -17.01
CA LYS A 628 -33.61 3.38 -17.36
C LYS A 628 -33.64 3.76 -18.85
N HIS A 629 -32.55 3.50 -19.57
CA HIS A 629 -32.36 3.90 -20.96
C HIS A 629 -32.25 2.66 -21.84
N ILE A 630 -33.32 1.88 -21.95
CA ILE A 630 -33.36 0.74 -22.86
C ILE A 630 -33.26 1.25 -24.30
N ALA A 631 -32.30 0.75 -25.07
CA ALA A 631 -32.00 1.27 -26.41
C ALA A 631 -33.18 1.14 -27.38
N ALA A 632 -33.98 0.07 -27.26
CA ALA A 632 -35.20 -0.11 -28.05
C ALA A 632 -36.30 0.93 -27.76
N ASP A 633 -36.31 1.52 -26.56
CA ASP A 633 -37.33 2.50 -26.14
C ASP A 633 -36.91 3.94 -26.46
N GLU A 634 -35.61 4.22 -26.40
CA GLU A 634 -35.03 5.57 -26.59
C GLU A 634 -34.77 5.90 -28.08
N LEU A 635 -34.38 4.90 -28.88
CA LEU A 635 -34.11 5.10 -30.31
C LEU A 635 -35.43 5.13 -31.08
N LYS A 636 -35.67 6.24 -31.81
CA LYS A 636 -36.89 6.39 -32.61
C LYS A 636 -36.87 5.46 -33.82
N GLU A 637 -38.02 4.87 -34.11
CA GLU A 637 -38.22 4.13 -35.35
C GLU A 637 -38.00 5.06 -36.56
N LYS A 638 -37.20 4.59 -37.53
CA LYS A 638 -36.90 5.32 -38.76
C LYS A 638 -38.08 5.33 -39.74
#